data_AF-A0A0P9EVG1-F1
#
_entry.id   AF-A0A0P9EVG1-F1
#
_cell.length_a   1.000
_cell.length_b   1.000
_cell.length_c   1.000
_cell.angle_alpha   90.00
_cell.angle_beta   90.00
_cell.angle_gamma   90.00
#
_symmetry.space_group_name_H-M   'P 1'
#
loop_
_entity.id
_entity.type
_entity.pdbx_description
1 polymer ?
#
loop_
_entity_poly.entity_id
_entity_poly.type
_entity_poly.pdbx_seq_one_letter_code
_entity_poly.pdbx_strand_id
1 'polypeptide(L)'
;MRKCPRSQSRIWVRVALTSALTTAVLSGGAALDPTFAPTRAYAATTNSASVTGIEDYRYGPLNINQTLWRYVPYFVSQKTTFFGIWYLQQMLKDQGVPSNWDGHSLTFTDLPTIGTNATISVNGFALPQAASVEYQGHTYVTASTVLQALGGSSRYDATSRTLSVSYNPSQASTQLTTQSTMSNQTSSPSTTQSGMPNQPASQSSNQTPSQASSLSGSSLATVGTEVTLFAQHPGRLDNASDLTEPSLVWHNIRIIPSGGGTSPGQVITKLSPTGSTSRSLADSASGDVSVGGATWRTVPIVVDNNTTFFGIWYLQQLLSEHGIHSSWNGKALTVSNLPKVVSNGTIKVGQTTKPSTLILYNGRVLMPLSALSGMGISVLEDAASQSINIRTSNANLRVQGTLTTSANHPAAGLVAIQDAEGNVQVVTAGSDGSFSAQVSRFGSSVIGVRTPDEGWIGEDVPLTPGNASHVSVAAEQSMVTLHGQVAFATRATYPVVQVSVRNVITHAHYYATVQPDGSFTMTVPVGAYEAFALVTNEDALFILQNFLAGPASSNLVIHAPTLPTGEEVSSLHATVQTTDSNVTPEALQSVDNLFEHVYQETVASEGITPVQKMNIHLYGSINAYQQHYLNEGYGKSDAQAIAEQSVASEEGTNTINILMPTLSTVDGLNILAHEFTHALTAQVSQKIPSWANEGGAWTQGVNAETDQSPSSMLKQGIQWNEWVDIVAHQQSNTLLPLGQASSLAGNYNVEAQDYFAVQQLVGQFGWPKFMKYVRAIDHDANAFSDTFGESFSTFSQHVTAVLKKDAAGTSRGFNVSLRTLPNGPHQIYFISPSGQRFLVSGLEPNQSYTFACNADGTVTAPNSLTVTSVSGIPVAVQGDWFVGSGGSGTSQNRQEFDLVDEFGLPFLDEVILYAKGGSVEHVYPATAIPNGIEMISVAQK
;
A
#
# COMPACT_ATOMS: atom_id res chain seq x y z
N MET A 1 -2.16 28.19 26.71
CA MET A 1 -1.88 26.74 26.69
C MET A 1 -0.99 26.42 27.89
N ARG A 2 -1.29 25.40 28.68
CA ARG A 2 -0.34 24.85 29.66
C ARG A 2 0.39 23.70 28.96
N LYS A 3 1.70 23.55 29.13
CA LYS A 3 2.39 22.34 28.67
C LYS A 3 1.81 21.16 29.48
N CYS A 4 1.37 20.09 28.81
CA CYS A 4 1.28 18.79 29.46
C CYS A 4 2.69 18.34 29.88
N PRO A 5 2.82 17.47 30.89
CA PRO A 5 3.96 16.55 30.89
C PRO A 5 3.89 15.77 29.58
N ARG A 6 4.93 15.86 28.74
CA ARG A 6 5.05 14.99 27.56
C ARG A 6 5.55 13.62 28.01
N SER A 7 5.17 12.60 27.25
CA SER A 7 5.77 11.26 27.27
C SER A 7 7.27 11.30 26.94
N GLN A 8 8.00 10.23 27.27
CA GLN A 8 9.44 10.11 27.00
C GLN A 8 9.81 8.65 26.70
N SER A 9 9.33 8.19 25.53
CA SER A 9 9.32 6.83 25.00
C SER A 9 10.62 6.04 25.23
N ARG A 10 10.75 5.40 26.40
CA ARG A 10 11.98 4.76 26.90
C ARG A 10 12.15 3.34 26.34
N ILE A 11 12.51 3.23 25.06
CA ILE A 11 12.87 1.95 24.45
C ILE A 11 14.33 1.59 24.76
N TRP A 12 14.54 0.53 25.54
CA TRP A 12 15.87 0.11 26.02
C TRP A 12 16.62 -0.75 25.00
N VAL A 13 17.31 -0.11 24.04
CA VAL A 13 18.12 -0.83 23.06
C VAL A 13 19.35 -1.49 23.72
N ARG A 14 19.43 -2.83 23.71
CA ARG A 14 20.65 -3.61 24.05
C ARG A 14 21.72 -3.43 22.95
N VAL A 15 22.30 -2.23 22.82
CA VAL A 15 23.29 -1.91 21.76
C VAL A 15 24.57 -2.74 21.94
N ALA A 16 24.74 -3.77 21.10
CA ALA A 16 25.97 -4.54 20.98
C ALA A 16 27.08 -3.70 20.30
N LEU A 17 27.81 -2.91 21.10
CA LEU A 17 28.89 -2.01 20.66
C LEU A 17 30.09 -2.74 20.01
N THR A 18 29.95 -3.09 18.74
CA THR A 18 30.98 -3.70 17.90
C THR A 18 31.95 -2.62 17.36
N SER A 19 33.15 -2.55 17.95
CA SER A 19 34.15 -1.52 17.61
C SER A 19 34.96 -1.84 16.36
N ALA A 20 34.42 -1.53 15.18
CA ALA A 20 35.08 -1.69 13.88
C ALA A 20 36.02 -0.52 13.52
N LEU A 21 37.18 -0.43 14.18
CA LEU A 21 38.16 0.65 13.97
C LEU A 21 39.28 0.23 12.99
N THR A 22 39.29 0.75 11.76
CA THR A 22 40.46 0.60 10.86
C THR A 22 40.70 1.86 10.00
N THR A 23 41.96 2.12 9.61
CA THR A 23 42.40 3.39 9.00
C THR A 23 43.31 3.18 7.79
N ALA A 24 42.96 3.72 6.62
CA ALA A 24 43.85 4.01 5.47
C ALA A 24 43.05 4.67 4.32
N VAL A 25 43.59 5.52 3.42
CA VAL A 25 44.83 6.33 3.39
C VAL A 25 44.58 7.51 2.42
N LEU A 26 45.20 8.67 2.65
CA LEU A 26 45.15 9.84 1.74
C LEU A 26 46.24 9.80 0.66
N SER A 27 45.90 9.87 -0.63
CA SER A 27 46.81 10.41 -1.67
C SER A 27 46.15 10.69 -3.04
N GLY A 28 46.20 11.96 -3.48
CA GLY A 28 46.11 12.37 -4.89
C GLY A 28 44.70 12.53 -5.50
N GLY A 29 44.45 13.44 -6.45
CA GLY A 29 45.37 14.51 -6.93
C GLY A 29 45.37 14.83 -8.44
N ALA A 30 44.22 14.91 -9.12
CA ALA A 30 44.08 15.39 -10.50
C ALA A 30 42.71 16.08 -10.65
N ALA A 31 42.62 17.38 -10.96
CA ALA A 31 42.79 18.04 -12.28
C ALA A 31 41.46 18.12 -13.07
N LEU A 32 41.01 19.35 -13.33
CA LEU A 32 39.76 19.66 -14.06
C LEU A 32 40.03 19.73 -15.58
N ASP A 33 39.19 19.07 -16.38
CA ASP A 33 39.16 19.17 -17.84
C ASP A 33 37.80 19.75 -18.31
N PRO A 34 37.77 20.95 -18.92
CA PRO A 34 36.57 21.56 -19.46
C PRO A 34 36.56 21.58 -21.01
N THR A 35 36.59 20.43 -21.69
CA THR A 35 36.61 20.37 -23.17
C THR A 35 35.46 19.59 -23.84
N PHE A 36 34.32 20.24 -24.08
CA PHE A 36 33.37 19.82 -25.12
C PHE A 36 32.81 21.01 -25.92
N ALA A 37 33.26 21.17 -27.16
CA ALA A 37 32.83 22.22 -28.08
C ALA A 37 32.09 21.63 -29.30
N PRO A 38 30.80 21.96 -29.53
CA PRO A 38 30.09 21.51 -30.72
C PRO A 38 30.55 22.30 -31.95
N THR A 39 31.04 21.60 -32.98
CA THR A 39 31.52 22.21 -34.23
C THR A 39 30.58 21.91 -35.40
N ARG A 40 30.53 22.80 -36.40
CA ARG A 40 29.77 22.74 -37.67
C ARG A 40 28.28 23.09 -37.59
N ALA A 41 28.01 24.38 -37.43
CA ALA A 41 26.86 24.97 -38.14
C ALA A 41 27.17 25.00 -39.65
N TYR A 42 26.18 24.70 -40.49
CA TYR A 42 26.28 24.92 -41.95
C TYR A 42 26.01 26.40 -42.25
N ALA A 43 26.97 27.09 -42.86
CA ALA A 43 26.75 28.45 -43.35
C ALA A 43 25.96 28.42 -44.68
N ALA A 44 24.67 28.73 -44.63
CA ALA A 44 23.87 29.04 -45.81
C ALA A 44 23.84 30.55 -46.04
N THR A 45 24.26 31.01 -47.20
CA THR A 45 24.36 32.44 -47.52
C THR A 45 23.00 33.11 -47.68
N THR A 46 22.82 34.26 -47.03
CA THR A 46 21.64 35.13 -47.13
C THR A 46 21.40 35.63 -48.55
N ASN A 47 20.17 35.53 -49.05
CA ASN A 47 19.59 36.49 -50.02
C ASN A 47 18.07 36.30 -50.18
N SER A 48 17.31 36.74 -49.17
CA SER A 48 15.87 36.96 -49.23
C SER A 48 15.55 38.21 -48.39
N ALA A 49 14.64 39.06 -48.88
CA ALA A 49 14.37 40.35 -48.25
C ALA A 49 13.67 40.17 -46.90
N SER A 50 14.10 40.93 -45.89
CA SER A 50 13.61 40.85 -44.52
C SER A 50 12.15 41.29 -44.41
N VAL A 51 11.26 40.36 -44.05
CA VAL A 51 9.97 40.71 -43.44
C VAL A 51 10.24 41.23 -42.03
N THR A 52 10.11 42.53 -41.83
CA THR A 52 10.40 43.19 -40.55
C THR A 52 9.37 42.82 -39.49
N GLY A 53 9.69 41.81 -38.66
CA GLY A 53 8.91 41.43 -37.47
C GLY A 53 8.87 39.94 -37.12
N ILE A 54 9.51 39.06 -37.90
CA ILE A 54 9.81 37.67 -37.50
C ILE A 54 11.32 37.57 -37.27
N GLU A 55 11.72 37.35 -36.02
CA GLU A 55 13.13 37.20 -35.63
C GLU A 55 13.52 35.71 -35.62
N ASP A 56 14.40 35.33 -36.55
CA ASP A 56 15.03 34.02 -36.74
C ASP A 56 14.15 32.77 -36.55
N TYR A 57 13.88 32.07 -37.67
CA TYR A 57 13.41 30.68 -37.61
C TYR A 57 14.45 29.77 -36.93
N ARG A 58 14.00 29.08 -35.88
CA ARG A 58 14.79 28.16 -35.05
C ARG A 58 14.17 26.78 -35.05
N TYR A 59 14.97 25.76 -34.74
CA TYR A 59 14.49 24.40 -34.52
C TYR A 59 14.73 23.98 -33.07
N GLY A 60 13.69 23.50 -32.42
CA GLY A 60 13.70 23.10 -31.01
C GLY A 60 13.22 21.67 -30.83
N PRO A 61 13.74 20.89 -29.87
CA PRO A 61 13.20 19.57 -29.56
C PRO A 61 11.82 19.69 -28.93
N LEU A 62 10.88 18.91 -29.45
CA LEU A 62 9.59 18.62 -28.82
C LEU A 62 9.67 17.23 -28.18
N ASN A 63 9.60 17.18 -26.87
CA ASN A 63 9.59 15.96 -26.07
C ASN A 63 8.14 15.63 -25.65
N ILE A 64 7.76 14.35 -25.74
CA ILE A 64 6.50 13.82 -25.23
C ILE A 64 6.84 12.75 -24.19
N ASN A 65 6.30 12.88 -22.98
CA ASN A 65 6.51 11.96 -21.86
C ASN A 65 8.03 11.66 -21.69
N GLN A 66 8.80 12.74 -21.54
CA GLN A 66 10.28 12.79 -21.43
C GLN A 66 11.07 12.24 -22.63
N THR A 67 10.41 11.72 -23.67
CA THR A 67 11.07 11.15 -24.87
C THR A 67 11.08 12.17 -26.00
N LEU A 68 12.23 12.38 -26.65
CA LEU A 68 12.31 13.23 -27.86
C LEU A 68 11.39 12.65 -28.95
N TRP A 69 10.38 13.41 -29.36
CA TRP A 69 9.51 13.04 -30.47
C TRP A 69 10.12 13.50 -31.78
N ARG A 70 10.28 14.82 -31.98
CA ARG A 70 10.87 15.44 -33.19
C ARG A 70 11.51 16.78 -32.86
N TYR A 71 12.38 17.28 -33.73
CA TYR A 71 12.70 18.70 -33.78
C TYR A 71 11.63 19.44 -34.60
N VAL A 72 11.15 20.57 -34.11
CA VAL A 72 10.06 21.35 -34.73
C VAL A 72 10.51 22.81 -34.96
N PRO A 73 10.05 23.46 -36.05
CA PRO A 73 10.33 24.86 -36.31
C PRO A 73 9.51 25.78 -35.40
N TYR A 74 10.16 26.82 -34.88
CA TYR A 74 9.56 27.88 -34.09
C TYR A 74 10.23 29.23 -34.38
N PHE A 75 9.59 30.33 -34.01
CA PHE A 75 10.19 31.67 -33.99
C PHE A 75 9.64 32.48 -32.81
N VAL A 76 10.21 33.65 -32.55
CA VAL A 76 9.70 34.60 -31.56
C VAL A 76 9.22 35.87 -32.27
N SER A 77 8.03 36.35 -31.92
CA SER A 77 7.54 37.67 -32.33
C SER A 77 6.68 38.27 -31.22
N GLN A 78 6.81 39.58 -30.99
CA GLN A 78 6.10 40.30 -29.91
C GLN A 78 6.23 39.61 -28.53
N LYS A 79 7.42 39.09 -28.21
CA LYS A 79 7.74 38.27 -27.00
C LYS A 79 7.00 36.92 -26.88
N THR A 80 6.12 36.58 -27.81
CA THR A 80 5.45 35.28 -27.88
C THR A 80 6.27 34.32 -28.75
N THR A 81 6.43 33.07 -28.31
CA THR A 81 7.01 32.01 -29.16
C THR A 81 5.90 31.33 -29.95
N PHE A 82 6.07 31.19 -31.27
CA PHE A 82 5.11 30.55 -32.17
C PHE A 82 5.69 29.26 -32.78
N PHE A 83 4.90 28.19 -32.87
CA PHE A 83 5.27 26.89 -33.47
C PHE A 83 4.21 26.41 -34.46
N GLY A 84 4.58 25.61 -35.46
CA GLY A 84 3.68 25.26 -36.59
C GLY A 84 2.52 24.31 -36.21
N ILE A 85 1.28 24.69 -36.52
CA ILE A 85 0.05 23.90 -36.22
C ILE A 85 0.12 22.48 -36.80
N TRP A 86 0.72 22.31 -37.98
CA TRP A 86 0.88 20.98 -38.59
C TRP A 86 1.63 19.99 -37.68
N TYR A 87 2.61 20.47 -36.90
CA TYR A 87 3.36 19.66 -35.94
C TYR A 87 2.50 19.31 -34.72
N LEU A 88 1.62 20.21 -34.26
CA LEU A 88 0.63 19.90 -33.22
C LEU A 88 -0.32 18.79 -33.69
N GLN A 89 -0.82 18.89 -34.94
CA GLN A 89 -1.71 17.87 -35.50
C GLN A 89 -1.01 16.50 -35.64
N GLN A 90 0.25 16.45 -36.07
CA GLN A 90 0.99 15.17 -36.09
C GLN A 90 1.26 14.66 -34.67
N MET A 91 1.58 15.52 -33.71
CA MET A 91 1.83 15.16 -32.30
C MET A 91 0.58 14.48 -31.69
N LEU A 92 -0.58 15.12 -31.85
CA LEU A 92 -1.87 14.62 -31.34
C LEU A 92 -2.30 13.34 -32.07
N LYS A 93 -2.13 13.28 -33.40
CA LYS A 93 -2.40 12.08 -34.19
C LYS A 93 -1.54 10.87 -33.78
N ASP A 94 -0.26 11.08 -33.45
CA ASP A 94 0.63 10.02 -32.93
C ASP A 94 0.18 9.51 -31.53
N GLN A 95 -0.60 10.31 -30.78
CA GLN A 95 -1.31 9.91 -29.56
C GLN A 95 -2.78 9.49 -29.77
N GLY A 96 -3.24 9.36 -31.02
CA GLY A 96 -4.60 8.93 -31.34
C GLY A 96 -5.70 10.00 -31.19
N VAL A 97 -5.34 11.25 -30.90
CA VAL A 97 -6.26 12.39 -30.76
C VAL A 97 -6.55 13.02 -32.14
N PRO A 98 -7.80 13.00 -32.63
CA PRO A 98 -8.14 13.61 -33.92
C PRO A 98 -8.14 15.15 -33.84
N SER A 99 -7.48 15.79 -34.80
CA SER A 99 -7.42 17.26 -34.91
C SER A 99 -7.44 17.73 -36.37
N ASN A 100 -8.22 18.76 -36.65
CA ASN A 100 -8.37 19.36 -37.98
C ASN A 100 -8.04 20.87 -37.96
N TRP A 101 -7.46 21.36 -39.06
CA TRP A 101 -7.12 22.76 -39.27
C TRP A 101 -7.61 23.16 -40.67
N ASP A 102 -8.57 24.08 -40.75
CA ASP A 102 -9.19 24.50 -42.01
C ASP A 102 -8.55 25.77 -42.63
N GLY A 103 -7.63 26.42 -41.91
CA GLY A 103 -7.04 27.70 -42.27
C GLY A 103 -7.43 28.85 -41.32
N HIS A 104 -8.48 28.69 -40.51
CA HIS A 104 -8.93 29.63 -39.49
C HIS A 104 -9.17 28.96 -38.13
N SER A 105 -9.76 27.76 -38.09
CA SER A 105 -10.08 27.05 -36.85
C SER A 105 -9.26 25.77 -36.64
N LEU A 106 -8.77 25.60 -35.42
CA LEU A 106 -8.14 24.38 -34.92
C LEU A 106 -9.17 23.61 -34.08
N THR A 107 -9.71 22.54 -34.65
CA THR A 107 -10.76 21.74 -34.03
C THR A 107 -10.22 20.40 -33.55
N PHE A 108 -10.46 20.07 -32.29
CA PHE A 108 -10.22 18.76 -31.70
C PHE A 108 -11.56 18.04 -31.53
N THR A 109 -11.64 16.77 -31.95
CA THR A 109 -12.87 15.98 -31.72
C THR A 109 -13.12 15.81 -30.24
N ASP A 110 -12.06 15.50 -29.47
CA ASP A 110 -11.98 15.71 -28.04
C ASP A 110 -10.50 15.70 -27.60
N LEU A 111 -10.21 16.14 -26.38
CA LEU A 111 -8.88 16.05 -25.74
C LEU A 111 -9.00 15.27 -24.42
N PRO A 112 -8.20 14.21 -24.18
CA PRO A 112 -8.26 13.46 -22.93
C PRO A 112 -7.96 14.36 -21.71
N THR A 113 -8.94 14.51 -20.82
CA THR A 113 -8.83 15.29 -19.59
C THR A 113 -8.38 14.39 -18.46
N ILE A 114 -7.28 14.74 -17.79
CA ILE A 114 -6.81 13.99 -16.62
C ILE A 114 -7.67 14.42 -15.42
N GLY A 115 -8.47 13.49 -14.89
CA GLY A 115 -9.33 13.76 -13.73
C GLY A 115 -8.47 13.99 -12.49
N THR A 116 -8.63 15.14 -11.83
CA THR A 116 -7.70 15.57 -10.78
C THR A 116 -7.94 14.89 -9.42
N ASN A 117 -9.17 14.50 -9.10
CA ASN A 117 -9.55 13.98 -7.77
C ASN A 117 -10.65 12.90 -7.78
N ALA A 118 -10.80 12.13 -8.87
CA ALA A 118 -11.88 11.13 -8.96
C ALA A 118 -11.67 9.98 -7.96
N THR A 119 -12.45 9.98 -6.87
CA THR A 119 -12.32 8.98 -5.81
C THR A 119 -12.98 7.67 -6.25
N ILE A 120 -12.19 6.79 -6.86
CA ILE A 120 -12.64 5.45 -7.23
C ILE A 120 -12.66 4.59 -5.98
N SER A 121 -13.84 4.10 -5.60
CA SER A 121 -14.02 3.11 -4.54
C SER A 121 -14.40 1.74 -5.11
N VAL A 122 -13.90 0.66 -4.50
CA VAL A 122 -14.37 -0.70 -4.76
C VAL A 122 -15.03 -1.21 -3.48
N ASN A 123 -16.28 -1.64 -3.59
CA ASN A 123 -17.15 -2.10 -2.49
C ASN A 123 -17.35 -1.08 -1.34
N GLY A 124 -16.89 0.17 -1.51
CA GLY A 124 -16.89 1.24 -0.50
C GLY A 124 -15.50 1.76 -0.10
N PHE A 125 -14.43 1.07 -0.49
CA PHE A 125 -13.04 1.39 -0.11
C PHE A 125 -12.33 2.15 -1.23
N ALA A 126 -11.81 3.35 -0.92
CA ALA A 126 -11.10 4.19 -1.88
C ALA A 126 -9.76 3.55 -2.33
N LEU A 127 -9.48 3.59 -3.63
CA LEU A 127 -8.23 3.07 -4.20
C LEU A 127 -7.16 4.19 -4.21
N PRO A 128 -6.07 4.09 -3.43
CA PRO A 128 -5.16 5.22 -3.17
C PRO A 128 -4.36 5.72 -4.38
N GLN A 129 -4.34 4.99 -5.51
CA GLN A 129 -3.60 5.39 -6.71
C GLN A 129 -4.33 5.10 -8.03
N ALA A 130 -5.66 4.98 -8.04
CA ALA A 130 -6.39 4.66 -9.27
C ALA A 130 -6.52 5.89 -10.19
N ALA A 131 -5.60 6.05 -11.15
CA ALA A 131 -5.67 7.16 -12.09
C ALA A 131 -6.89 7.07 -13.02
N SER A 132 -7.56 8.20 -13.23
CA SER A 132 -8.71 8.38 -14.12
C SER A 132 -8.43 9.38 -15.25
N VAL A 133 -9.03 9.15 -16.41
CA VAL A 133 -9.02 10.08 -17.56
C VAL A 133 -10.42 10.12 -18.17
N GLU A 134 -10.94 11.32 -18.45
CA GLU A 134 -12.17 11.50 -19.22
C GLU A 134 -11.84 11.67 -20.72
N TYR A 135 -12.60 11.01 -21.59
CA TYR A 135 -12.49 11.15 -23.04
C TYR A 135 -13.79 10.75 -23.74
N GLN A 136 -14.28 11.61 -24.63
CA GLN A 136 -15.53 11.47 -25.38
C GLN A 136 -16.77 11.25 -24.49
N GLY A 137 -16.82 11.93 -23.35
CA GLY A 137 -17.90 11.79 -22.36
C GLY A 137 -17.92 10.42 -21.65
N HIS A 138 -16.78 9.72 -21.64
CA HIS A 138 -16.60 8.47 -20.90
C HIS A 138 -15.41 8.58 -19.95
N THR A 139 -15.59 8.10 -18.72
CA THR A 139 -14.51 8.00 -17.75
C THR A 139 -13.79 6.67 -17.87
N TYR A 140 -12.46 6.72 -17.93
CA TYR A 140 -11.56 5.58 -18.03
C TYR A 140 -10.77 5.47 -16.72
N VAL A 141 -10.61 4.25 -16.21
CA VAL A 141 -9.96 3.97 -14.92
C VAL A 141 -8.87 2.93 -15.07
N THR A 142 -7.83 3.03 -14.23
CA THR A 142 -6.67 2.13 -14.25
C THR A 142 -7.09 0.67 -14.08
N ALA A 143 -6.94 -0.13 -15.13
CA ALA A 143 -7.53 -1.47 -15.17
C ALA A 143 -6.92 -2.42 -14.13
N SER A 144 -5.60 -2.38 -13.95
CA SER A 144 -4.89 -3.24 -13.00
C SER A 144 -5.34 -2.99 -11.55
N THR A 145 -5.39 -1.73 -11.12
CA THR A 145 -5.78 -1.36 -9.75
C THR A 145 -7.22 -1.76 -9.44
N VAL A 146 -8.16 -1.53 -10.38
CA VAL A 146 -9.56 -1.95 -10.21
C VAL A 146 -9.69 -3.48 -10.19
N LEU A 147 -8.94 -4.20 -11.03
CA LEU A 147 -9.04 -5.66 -11.09
C LEU A 147 -8.36 -6.34 -9.90
N GLN A 148 -7.26 -5.80 -9.40
CA GLN A 148 -6.59 -6.28 -8.17
C GLN A 148 -7.54 -6.20 -6.97
N ALA A 149 -8.24 -5.07 -6.80
CA ALA A 149 -9.30 -4.89 -5.80
C ALA A 149 -10.58 -5.74 -6.03
N LEU A 150 -10.62 -6.53 -7.10
CA LEU A 150 -11.68 -7.50 -7.43
C LEU A 150 -11.15 -8.94 -7.48
N GLY A 151 -9.95 -9.22 -6.95
CA GLY A 151 -9.33 -10.55 -6.99
C GLY A 151 -8.97 -11.04 -8.39
N GLY A 152 -8.77 -10.11 -9.33
CA GLY A 152 -8.47 -10.37 -10.74
C GLY A 152 -7.15 -9.75 -11.20
N SER A 153 -6.81 -10.00 -12.47
CA SER A 153 -5.58 -9.52 -13.11
C SER A 153 -5.81 -9.05 -14.54
N SER A 154 -4.86 -8.26 -15.07
CA SER A 154 -4.90 -7.76 -16.44
C SER A 154 -3.54 -7.77 -17.12
N ARG A 155 -3.52 -8.04 -18.42
CA ARG A 155 -2.34 -7.96 -19.29
C ARG A 155 -2.69 -7.26 -20.59
N TYR A 156 -1.97 -6.18 -20.92
CA TYR A 156 -2.10 -5.51 -22.21
C TYR A 156 -1.03 -6.00 -23.20
N ASP A 157 -1.45 -6.34 -24.42
CA ASP A 157 -0.57 -6.52 -25.56
C ASP A 157 -0.71 -5.32 -26.52
N ALA A 158 0.36 -4.54 -26.65
CA ALA A 158 0.43 -3.37 -27.52
C ALA A 158 0.39 -3.72 -29.02
N THR A 159 0.69 -4.97 -29.40
CA THR A 159 0.72 -5.44 -30.79
C THR A 159 -0.71 -5.72 -31.28
N SER A 160 -1.45 -6.57 -30.57
CA SER A 160 -2.88 -6.82 -30.86
C SER A 160 -3.81 -5.73 -30.33
N ARG A 161 -3.32 -4.83 -29.49
CA ARG A 161 -4.09 -3.80 -28.75
C ARG A 161 -5.14 -4.40 -27.81
N THR A 162 -4.88 -5.61 -27.31
CA THR A 162 -5.79 -6.37 -26.46
C THR A 162 -5.44 -6.17 -24.99
N LEU A 163 -6.38 -5.63 -24.21
CA LEU A 163 -6.39 -5.75 -22.75
C LEU A 163 -7.06 -7.07 -22.39
N SER A 164 -6.26 -8.09 -22.08
CA SER A 164 -6.76 -9.35 -21.52
C SER A 164 -7.00 -9.18 -20.02
N VAL A 165 -8.16 -9.64 -19.56
CA VAL A 165 -8.67 -9.49 -18.20
C VAL A 165 -9.10 -10.87 -17.68
N SER A 166 -8.62 -11.22 -16.49
CA SER A 166 -8.99 -12.44 -15.77
C SER A 166 -9.62 -12.07 -14.42
N TYR A 167 -10.90 -12.37 -14.26
CA TYR A 167 -11.64 -12.38 -12.99
C TYR A 167 -12.72 -13.47 -13.11
N ASN A 168 -13.37 -13.86 -12.01
CA ASN A 168 -14.38 -14.93 -12.04
C ASN A 168 -15.81 -14.38 -12.22
N PRO A 169 -16.45 -14.56 -13.41
CA PRO A 169 -17.75 -13.94 -13.69
C PRO A 169 -18.95 -14.62 -13.01
N SER A 170 -18.78 -15.75 -12.32
CA SER A 170 -19.87 -16.42 -11.58
C SER A 170 -20.44 -15.59 -10.42
N GLN A 171 -19.78 -14.48 -10.08
CA GLN A 171 -20.11 -13.59 -8.97
C GLN A 171 -21.03 -12.41 -9.36
N ALA A 172 -21.30 -12.21 -10.65
CA ALA A 172 -22.09 -11.08 -11.16
C ALA A 172 -23.59 -11.39 -11.38
N SER A 173 -24.04 -12.62 -11.13
CA SER A 173 -25.37 -13.10 -11.56
C SER A 173 -26.20 -13.75 -10.46
N THR A 174 -26.73 -12.92 -9.56
CA THR A 174 -28.03 -13.17 -8.91
C THR A 174 -28.95 -12.00 -9.20
N GLN A 175 -29.88 -12.17 -10.14
CA GLN A 175 -30.98 -11.21 -10.30
C GLN A 175 -31.82 -11.21 -9.02
N LEU A 176 -32.00 -10.04 -8.40
CA LEU A 176 -33.09 -9.84 -7.46
C LEU A 176 -34.41 -9.89 -8.24
N THR A 177 -35.10 -11.02 -8.20
CA THR A 177 -36.47 -11.13 -8.68
C THR A 177 -37.37 -10.25 -7.80
N THR A 178 -37.67 -9.03 -8.25
CA THR A 178 -38.53 -8.08 -7.51
C THR A 178 -39.95 -8.61 -7.45
N GLN A 179 -40.31 -9.26 -6.33
CA GLN A 179 -41.65 -9.77 -6.09
C GLN A 179 -42.58 -8.62 -5.63
N SER A 180 -43.13 -7.89 -6.59
CA SER A 180 -43.93 -6.67 -6.36
C SER A 180 -45.29 -6.96 -5.71
N THR A 181 -45.37 -6.93 -4.39
CA THR A 181 -46.63 -6.98 -3.62
C THR A 181 -47.40 -5.66 -3.70
N MET A 182 -48.21 -5.49 -4.77
CA MET A 182 -49.16 -4.37 -4.85
C MET A 182 -50.34 -4.57 -3.89
N SER A 183 -50.34 -3.86 -2.77
CA SER A 183 -51.44 -3.78 -1.82
C SER A 183 -52.45 -2.68 -2.19
N ASN A 184 -53.32 -2.95 -3.17
CA ASN A 184 -54.46 -2.06 -3.42
C ASN A 184 -55.53 -2.23 -2.34
N GLN A 185 -55.78 -1.18 -1.54
CA GLN A 185 -57.01 -1.01 -0.78
C GLN A 185 -57.90 0.05 -1.42
N THR A 186 -59.09 -0.34 -1.84
CA THR A 186 -60.24 0.55 -2.08
C THR A 186 -61.41 0.11 -1.20
N SER A 187 -62.31 1.05 -0.88
CA SER A 187 -63.06 1.02 0.39
C SER A 187 -64.55 0.69 0.27
N SER A 188 -65.03 -0.17 1.19
CA SER A 188 -66.40 -0.14 1.77
C SER A 188 -67.58 -0.51 0.85
N PRO A 189 -68.83 -0.72 1.35
CA PRO A 189 -69.31 -0.64 2.73
C PRO A 189 -70.18 -1.82 3.26
N SER A 190 -70.61 -1.68 4.53
CA SER A 190 -71.93 -2.05 5.11
C SER A 190 -72.15 -3.34 5.94
N THR A 191 -72.55 -3.10 7.22
CA THR A 191 -73.51 -3.86 8.08
C THR A 191 -73.20 -5.33 8.47
N THR A 192 -73.49 -5.82 9.69
CA THR A 192 -74.35 -5.33 10.81
C THR A 192 -73.89 -5.90 12.18
N GLN A 193 -74.24 -5.24 13.31
CA GLN A 193 -74.49 -5.79 14.69
C GLN A 193 -73.52 -6.84 15.31
N SER A 194 -73.09 -6.82 16.58
CA SER A 194 -73.57 -6.20 17.83
C SER A 194 -72.47 -6.35 18.93
N GLY A 195 -72.56 -5.71 20.11
CA GLY A 195 -71.74 -6.07 21.29
C GLY A 195 -70.98 -4.96 22.05
N MET A 196 -71.71 -3.99 22.62
CA MET A 196 -71.26 -2.96 23.59
C MET A 196 -70.55 -3.53 24.87
N PRO A 197 -69.97 -2.68 25.77
CA PRO A 197 -69.01 -1.57 25.54
C PRO A 197 -67.94 -1.43 26.67
N ASN A 198 -66.97 -0.50 26.55
CA ASN A 198 -66.79 0.58 27.56
C ASN A 198 -65.77 1.67 27.18
N GLN A 199 -66.13 2.89 27.60
CA GLN A 199 -65.72 4.21 27.13
C GLN A 199 -64.40 4.82 27.70
N PRO A 200 -63.99 6.03 27.25
CA PRO A 200 -62.60 6.54 27.31
C PRO A 200 -62.46 7.91 28.03
N ALA A 201 -61.34 8.65 27.80
CA ALA A 201 -61.31 10.12 27.93
C ALA A 201 -60.17 10.84 27.15
N SER A 202 -60.49 12.00 26.55
CA SER A 202 -59.66 13.23 26.39
C SER A 202 -58.44 13.27 25.42
N GLN A 203 -58.03 14.39 24.77
CA GLN A 203 -58.73 15.62 24.32
C GLN A 203 -57.84 16.53 23.40
N SER A 204 -58.36 17.01 22.26
CA SER A 204 -58.05 18.32 21.59
C SER A 204 -56.59 18.63 21.12
N SER A 205 -56.26 19.65 20.30
CA SER A 205 -57.01 20.79 19.72
C SER A 205 -56.52 21.22 18.31
N ASN A 206 -57.15 22.22 17.69
CA ASN A 206 -56.96 22.66 16.29
C ASN A 206 -55.79 23.65 16.05
N GLN A 207 -55.32 23.81 14.79
CA GLN A 207 -55.51 25.05 13.98
C GLN A 207 -54.99 24.98 12.52
N THR A 208 -55.42 25.94 11.69
CA THR A 208 -55.12 26.24 10.25
C THR A 208 -55.55 27.72 10.01
N PRO A 209 -55.25 28.48 8.91
CA PRO A 209 -55.31 28.07 7.48
C PRO A 209 -54.39 28.83 6.45
N SER A 210 -54.66 28.60 5.15
CA SER A 210 -54.40 29.51 4.00
C SER A 210 -52.97 29.51 3.37
N GLN A 211 -52.74 29.75 2.06
CA GLN A 211 -53.63 29.93 0.89
C GLN A 211 -52.88 29.79 -0.47
N ALA A 212 -53.57 29.34 -1.55
CA ALA A 212 -53.28 29.63 -3.00
C ALA A 212 -51.91 29.16 -3.60
N SER A 213 -51.66 29.01 -4.92
CA SER A 213 -52.46 28.88 -6.17
C SER A 213 -51.49 28.47 -7.33
N SER A 214 -51.58 27.30 -7.98
CA SER A 214 -52.45 26.92 -9.13
C SER A 214 -51.82 27.06 -10.54
N LEU A 215 -52.26 26.21 -11.49
CA LEU A 215 -52.06 26.22 -12.97
C LEU A 215 -50.72 25.68 -13.54
N SER A 216 -50.65 25.07 -14.75
CA SER A 216 -51.64 24.27 -15.54
C SER A 216 -51.00 23.69 -16.84
N GLY A 217 -51.49 22.55 -17.33
CA GLY A 217 -51.20 21.99 -18.69
C GLY A 217 -50.12 20.89 -18.67
N SER A 218 -50.32 19.63 -19.13
CA SER A 218 -51.26 18.97 -20.07
C SER A 218 -50.99 19.29 -21.56
N SER A 219 -51.05 18.35 -22.52
CA SER A 219 -51.67 17.00 -22.50
C SER A 219 -51.27 16.10 -23.70
N LEU A 220 -51.35 14.75 -23.53
CA LEU A 220 -51.74 13.69 -24.53
C LEU A 220 -50.92 13.53 -25.86
N ALA A 221 -50.99 12.46 -26.69
CA ALA A 221 -51.24 10.98 -26.62
C ALA A 221 -51.22 10.41 -28.09
N THR A 222 -51.25 9.13 -28.51
CA THR A 222 -51.25 7.75 -27.94
C THR A 222 -50.99 6.70 -29.07
N VAL A 223 -50.44 5.50 -28.78
CA VAL A 223 -50.46 4.25 -29.63
C VAL A 223 -49.66 4.33 -30.96
N GLY A 224 -49.11 3.29 -31.62
CA GLY A 224 -48.97 1.81 -31.47
C GLY A 224 -47.84 1.34 -32.45
N THR A 225 -47.55 0.07 -32.81
CA THR A 225 -48.17 -1.26 -32.62
C THR A 225 -47.13 -2.37 -32.97
N GLU A 226 -47.38 -3.65 -32.65
CA GLU A 226 -46.49 -4.81 -32.95
C GLU A 226 -46.68 -5.39 -34.38
N VAL A 227 -45.65 -6.08 -34.93
CA VAL A 227 -45.73 -7.25 -35.86
C VAL A 227 -44.46 -8.13 -35.69
N THR A 228 -44.57 -9.47 -35.87
CA THR A 228 -43.57 -10.47 -35.45
C THR A 228 -43.45 -11.68 -36.43
N LEU A 229 -42.24 -12.24 -36.62
CA LEU A 229 -41.89 -13.50 -37.34
C LEU A 229 -42.13 -13.54 -38.88
N PHE A 230 -41.64 -14.48 -39.71
CA PHE A 230 -40.87 -15.74 -39.53
C PHE A 230 -39.78 -15.91 -40.64
N ALA A 231 -39.16 -17.09 -40.80
CA ALA A 231 -37.91 -17.31 -41.58
C ALA A 231 -38.01 -18.39 -42.69
N GLN A 232 -36.97 -18.53 -43.55
CA GLN A 232 -36.59 -19.84 -44.14
C GLN A 232 -35.16 -19.93 -44.73
N HIS A 233 -34.63 -21.17 -44.75
CA HIS A 233 -33.36 -21.67 -45.32
C HIS A 233 -33.59 -22.25 -46.76
N PRO A 234 -32.67 -22.94 -47.49
CA PRO A 234 -31.29 -23.41 -47.19
C PRO A 234 -30.21 -23.17 -48.30
N GLY A 235 -28.95 -23.59 -48.03
CA GLY A 235 -27.85 -23.71 -49.02
C GLY A 235 -26.59 -24.34 -48.38
N ARG A 236 -25.79 -25.14 -49.12
CA ARG A 236 -24.74 -26.02 -48.52
C ARG A 236 -23.64 -26.44 -49.53
N LEU A 237 -22.36 -26.41 -49.11
CA LEU A 237 -21.15 -27.01 -49.78
C LEU A 237 -20.76 -26.41 -51.17
N ASP A 238 -19.51 -26.44 -51.68
CA ASP A 238 -18.16 -26.70 -51.11
C ASP A 238 -17.03 -26.19 -52.08
N ASN A 239 -15.81 -26.02 -51.53
CA ASN A 239 -14.47 -26.13 -52.16
C ASN A 239 -13.95 -25.21 -53.32
N ALA A 240 -12.86 -24.49 -52.96
CA ALA A 240 -11.51 -24.49 -53.57
C ALA A 240 -11.14 -23.77 -54.90
N SER A 241 -9.99 -23.06 -54.87
CA SER A 241 -9.09 -22.63 -55.98
C SER A 241 -9.65 -21.62 -57.03
N ASP A 242 -8.90 -20.72 -57.67
CA ASP A 242 -7.47 -20.34 -57.52
C ASP A 242 -7.16 -18.88 -57.98
N LEU A 243 -5.91 -18.45 -57.76
CA LEU A 243 -5.12 -17.31 -58.27
C LEU A 243 -5.65 -16.34 -59.39
N THR A 244 -5.70 -15.04 -59.03
CA THR A 244 -5.16 -13.81 -59.72
C THR A 244 -5.57 -13.33 -61.14
N GLU A 245 -5.87 -12.00 -61.23
CA GLU A 245 -5.59 -11.06 -62.37
C GLU A 245 -6.33 -11.25 -63.73
N PRO A 246 -6.37 -10.29 -64.70
CA PRO A 246 -6.27 -8.81 -64.62
C PRO A 246 -7.29 -8.00 -65.51
N SER A 247 -7.35 -6.68 -65.27
CA SER A 247 -7.46 -5.56 -66.26
C SER A 247 -8.63 -5.34 -67.27
N LEU A 248 -9.21 -4.13 -67.16
CA LEU A 248 -9.48 -3.10 -68.22
C LEU A 248 -10.62 -3.18 -69.28
N VAL A 249 -11.54 -2.20 -69.15
CA VAL A 249 -12.03 -1.23 -70.20
C VAL A 249 -13.00 -1.70 -71.31
N TRP A 250 -14.09 -0.92 -71.54
CA TRP A 250 -14.42 -0.06 -72.72
C TRP A 250 -15.72 0.73 -72.34
N HIS A 251 -15.73 2.08 -72.33
CA HIS A 251 -16.26 3.01 -73.37
C HIS A 251 -17.77 2.84 -73.72
N ASN A 252 -18.59 3.86 -74.06
CA ASN A 252 -18.38 5.28 -74.40
C ASN A 252 -19.73 6.05 -74.38
N ILE A 253 -19.74 7.40 -74.32
CA ILE A 253 -20.65 8.32 -75.06
C ILE A 253 -20.31 9.81 -74.75
N ARG A 254 -20.58 10.72 -75.70
CA ARG A 254 -20.05 12.11 -75.74
C ARG A 254 -20.93 13.06 -76.59
N ILE A 255 -21.30 14.24 -76.08
CA ILE A 255 -21.76 15.42 -76.88
C ILE A 255 -21.15 16.73 -76.30
N ILE A 256 -20.98 17.75 -77.16
CA ILE A 256 -20.19 19.00 -77.05
C ILE A 256 -20.94 20.10 -77.87
N PRO A 257 -20.84 21.45 -77.65
CA PRO A 257 -19.89 22.25 -76.84
C PRO A 257 -20.62 22.99 -75.68
N SER A 258 -20.27 24.17 -75.12
CA SER A 258 -19.20 25.21 -75.26
C SER A 258 -19.11 25.97 -73.91
N GLY A 259 -17.99 26.51 -73.41
CA GLY A 259 -16.65 26.79 -73.94
C GLY A 259 -16.21 28.20 -73.47
N GLY A 260 -14.94 28.57 -73.24
CA GLY A 260 -13.69 27.80 -73.04
C GLY A 260 -13.01 28.27 -71.73
N GLY A 261 -11.84 27.84 -71.30
CA GLY A 261 -10.65 27.34 -72.03
C GLY A 261 -9.45 28.21 -71.60
N THR A 262 -8.22 27.73 -71.39
CA THR A 262 -7.63 26.41 -71.64
C THR A 262 -6.43 26.15 -70.70
N SER A 263 -6.28 24.90 -70.22
CA SER A 263 -4.98 24.35 -69.77
C SER A 263 -4.35 23.53 -70.93
N PRO A 264 -3.16 22.90 -70.79
CA PRO A 264 -2.03 23.14 -69.88
C PRO A 264 -0.66 23.28 -70.62
N GLY A 265 0.45 23.52 -69.91
CA GLY A 265 1.76 23.00 -70.36
C GLY A 265 3.03 23.85 -70.13
N GLN A 266 4.11 23.13 -69.82
CA GLN A 266 5.55 23.48 -69.93
C GLN A 266 6.19 24.61 -69.10
N VAL A 267 7.46 24.36 -68.80
CA VAL A 267 8.40 25.12 -67.96
C VAL A 267 8.93 26.36 -68.68
N ILE A 268 8.69 27.57 -68.15
CA ILE A 268 9.55 28.76 -68.37
C ILE A 268 9.68 29.59 -67.06
N THR A 269 10.88 29.57 -66.50
CA THR A 269 11.74 30.72 -66.13
C THR A 269 11.14 31.98 -65.49
N LYS A 270 11.52 32.22 -64.22
CA LYS A 270 11.94 33.51 -63.61
C LYS A 270 11.06 34.75 -63.88
N LEU A 271 10.15 35.06 -62.96
CA LEU A 271 9.55 36.39 -62.79
C LEU A 271 10.09 37.10 -61.54
N SER A 272 10.26 38.42 -61.65
CA SER A 272 10.91 39.26 -60.63
C SER A 272 9.96 39.70 -59.51
N PRO A 273 10.44 39.85 -58.26
CA PRO A 273 9.65 40.44 -57.18
C PRO A 273 9.61 41.97 -57.29
N THR A 274 8.72 42.50 -58.14
CA THR A 274 8.38 43.94 -58.19
C THR A 274 6.97 44.15 -57.63
N GLY A 275 6.88 44.21 -56.31
CA GLY A 275 5.60 44.27 -55.60
C GLY A 275 5.73 44.17 -54.09
N SER A 276 6.73 44.85 -53.50
CA SER A 276 6.96 44.87 -52.05
C SER A 276 5.95 45.78 -51.34
N THR A 277 4.68 45.37 -51.30
CA THR A 277 3.73 45.91 -50.33
C THR A 277 4.13 45.39 -48.95
N SER A 278 4.73 46.26 -48.14
CA SER A 278 5.08 45.97 -46.75
C SER A 278 3.81 45.82 -45.91
N ARG A 279 3.20 44.63 -45.92
CA ARG A 279 2.24 44.24 -44.87
C ARG A 279 2.97 44.29 -43.54
N SER A 280 2.57 45.23 -42.69
CA SER A 280 2.99 45.23 -41.29
C SER A 280 2.42 43.98 -40.61
N LEU A 281 3.19 43.37 -39.70
CA LEU A 281 2.73 42.31 -38.80
C LEU A 281 1.77 42.82 -37.70
N ALA A 282 1.01 43.89 -38.01
CA ALA A 282 -0.04 44.45 -37.18
C ALA A 282 -1.40 43.77 -37.44
N ASP A 283 -1.61 43.22 -38.65
CA ASP A 283 -2.72 42.30 -38.93
C ASP A 283 -2.38 40.90 -38.38
N SER A 284 -2.28 40.79 -37.06
CA SER A 284 -2.20 39.49 -36.38
C SER A 284 -3.54 38.78 -36.54
N ALA A 285 -3.60 37.84 -37.48
CA ALA A 285 -4.80 37.05 -37.69
C ALA A 285 -5.17 36.29 -36.41
N SER A 286 -6.47 36.20 -36.15
CA SER A 286 -7.05 35.34 -35.13
C SER A 286 -7.32 33.95 -35.70
N GLY A 287 -7.17 32.91 -34.89
CA GLY A 287 -7.68 31.58 -35.19
C GLY A 287 -8.49 31.01 -34.03
N ASP A 288 -9.59 30.33 -34.33
CA ASP A 288 -10.51 29.80 -33.32
C ASP A 288 -10.15 28.37 -32.93
N VAL A 289 -9.87 28.15 -31.65
CA VAL A 289 -9.55 26.82 -31.12
C VAL A 289 -10.80 26.24 -30.48
N SER A 290 -11.18 25.01 -30.85
CA SER A 290 -12.39 24.36 -30.36
C SER A 290 -12.14 22.91 -29.92
N VAL A 291 -12.66 22.54 -28.76
CA VAL A 291 -12.59 21.18 -28.17
C VAL A 291 -14.01 20.64 -28.04
N GLY A 292 -14.27 19.38 -28.41
CA GLY A 292 -15.60 18.78 -28.25
C GLY A 292 -16.71 19.47 -29.07
N GLY A 293 -16.33 20.28 -30.07
CA GLY A 293 -17.25 21.14 -30.84
C GLY A 293 -17.55 22.52 -30.21
N ALA A 294 -17.07 22.81 -29.00
CA ALA A 294 -17.19 24.12 -28.36
C ALA A 294 -15.91 24.95 -28.56
N THR A 295 -16.03 26.24 -28.88
CA THR A 295 -14.87 27.14 -28.99
C THR A 295 -14.26 27.40 -27.62
N TRP A 296 -13.04 26.93 -27.40
CA TRP A 296 -12.23 27.18 -26.21
C TRP A 296 -11.75 28.64 -26.17
N ARG A 297 -11.07 29.08 -27.24
CA ARG A 297 -10.50 30.43 -27.31
C ARG A 297 -10.14 30.82 -28.73
N THR A 298 -10.42 32.07 -29.08
CA THR A 298 -9.80 32.74 -30.22
C THR A 298 -8.38 33.16 -29.83
N VAL A 299 -7.36 32.70 -30.57
CA VAL A 299 -5.93 32.92 -30.27
C VAL A 299 -5.21 33.64 -31.41
N PRO A 300 -4.13 34.39 -31.15
CA PRO A 300 -3.30 34.95 -32.21
C PRO A 300 -2.58 33.83 -32.96
N ILE A 301 -2.71 33.84 -34.28
CA ILE A 301 -1.98 32.99 -35.22
C ILE A 301 -1.08 33.85 -36.12
N VAL A 302 -0.02 33.25 -36.65
CA VAL A 302 0.80 33.86 -37.70
C VAL A 302 0.81 32.92 -38.89
N VAL A 303 0.55 33.42 -40.09
CA VAL A 303 0.66 32.65 -41.33
C VAL A 303 1.87 33.14 -42.10
N ASP A 304 2.86 32.27 -42.28
CA ASP A 304 4.02 32.53 -43.13
C ASP A 304 4.34 31.29 -43.98
N ASN A 305 4.74 31.51 -45.24
CA ASN A 305 5.07 30.44 -46.20
C ASN A 305 4.03 29.29 -46.23
N ASN A 306 2.74 29.64 -46.24
CA ASN A 306 1.58 28.72 -46.17
C ASN A 306 1.52 27.81 -44.92
N THR A 307 2.32 28.09 -43.90
CA THR A 307 2.30 27.40 -42.60
C THR A 307 1.66 28.34 -41.57
N THR A 308 0.61 27.87 -40.89
CA THR A 308 0.08 28.57 -39.71
C THR A 308 0.85 28.18 -38.47
N PHE A 309 1.25 29.16 -37.68
CA PHE A 309 1.92 29.02 -36.41
C PHE A 309 1.04 29.52 -35.26
N PHE A 310 1.19 28.86 -34.11
CA PHE A 310 0.36 28.96 -32.91
C PHE A 310 1.23 29.34 -31.72
N GLY A 311 0.76 30.24 -30.85
CA GLY A 311 1.54 30.66 -29.68
C GLY A 311 1.72 29.52 -28.66
N ILE A 312 2.96 29.13 -28.35
CA ILE A 312 3.26 28.04 -27.40
C ILE A 312 2.60 28.29 -26.04
N TRP A 313 2.53 29.54 -25.58
CA TRP A 313 1.84 29.90 -24.34
C TRP A 313 0.37 29.45 -24.34
N TYR A 314 -0.36 29.66 -25.44
CA TYR A 314 -1.76 29.21 -25.57
C TYR A 314 -1.87 27.68 -25.61
N LEU A 315 -0.85 26.97 -26.11
CA LEU A 315 -0.83 25.50 -26.05
C LEU A 315 -0.63 25.04 -24.60
N GLN A 316 0.26 25.68 -23.85
CA GLN A 316 0.48 25.35 -22.44
C GLN A 316 -0.78 25.64 -21.60
N GLN A 317 -1.54 26.70 -21.91
CA GLN A 317 -2.85 26.94 -21.29
C GLN A 317 -3.85 25.83 -21.64
N LEU A 318 -4.06 25.53 -22.93
CA LEU A 318 -4.98 24.47 -23.38
C LEU A 318 -4.65 23.11 -22.74
N LEU A 319 -3.37 22.70 -22.77
CA LEU A 319 -2.93 21.44 -22.17
C LEU A 319 -3.14 21.45 -20.65
N SER A 320 -2.83 22.55 -19.97
CA SER A 320 -3.04 22.67 -18.52
C SER A 320 -4.51 22.64 -18.11
N GLU A 321 -5.43 23.14 -18.94
CA GLU A 321 -6.89 23.06 -18.70
C GLU A 321 -7.41 21.60 -18.83
N HIS A 322 -6.70 20.73 -19.57
CA HIS A 322 -6.94 19.27 -19.61
C HIS A 322 -6.05 18.48 -18.60
N GLY A 323 -5.35 19.16 -17.69
CA GLY A 323 -4.45 18.53 -16.70
C GLY A 323 -3.09 18.05 -17.24
N ILE A 324 -2.79 18.31 -18.52
CA ILE A 324 -1.57 17.86 -19.20
C ILE A 324 -0.45 18.87 -18.99
N HIS A 325 0.54 18.53 -18.17
CA HIS A 325 1.65 19.44 -17.88
C HIS A 325 2.55 19.68 -19.10
N SER A 326 2.92 20.94 -19.35
CA SER A 326 3.87 21.27 -20.42
C SER A 326 4.76 22.47 -20.08
N SER A 327 6.05 22.35 -20.39
CA SER A 327 7.08 23.34 -20.09
C SER A 327 7.81 23.81 -21.36
N TRP A 328 8.07 25.11 -21.44
CA TRP A 328 8.83 25.75 -22.51
C TRP A 328 9.99 26.55 -21.91
N ASN A 329 11.23 26.24 -22.29
CA ASN A 329 12.43 26.90 -21.77
C ASN A 329 13.09 27.89 -22.76
N GLY A 330 12.34 28.36 -23.77
CA GLY A 330 12.87 29.20 -24.85
C GLY A 330 13.55 28.44 -26.00
N LYS A 331 13.75 27.11 -25.85
CA LYS A 331 14.36 26.24 -26.87
C LYS A 331 13.67 24.89 -27.04
N ALA A 332 13.20 24.28 -25.96
CA ALA A 332 12.59 22.96 -25.92
C ALA A 332 11.18 23.03 -25.35
N LEU A 333 10.23 22.35 -26.00
CA LEU A 333 8.88 22.12 -25.50
C LEU A 333 8.81 20.70 -24.98
N THR A 334 8.49 20.52 -23.70
CA THR A 334 8.27 19.19 -23.12
C THR A 334 6.83 19.10 -22.66
N VAL A 335 6.09 18.14 -23.22
CA VAL A 335 4.75 17.77 -22.78
C VAL A 335 4.87 16.47 -21.98
N SER A 336 4.34 16.45 -20.76
CA SER A 336 4.36 15.29 -19.85
C SER A 336 2.94 14.89 -19.50
N ASN A 337 2.76 13.63 -19.07
CA ASN A 337 1.46 13.03 -18.78
C ASN A 337 0.48 13.08 -19.98
N LEU A 338 0.93 13.20 -21.23
CA LEU A 338 0.02 13.23 -22.38
C LEU A 338 -0.59 11.83 -22.60
N PRO A 339 -1.92 11.63 -22.44
CA PRO A 339 -2.53 10.31 -22.58
C PRO A 339 -2.62 9.90 -24.06
N LYS A 340 -2.47 8.60 -24.32
CA LYS A 340 -2.55 8.04 -25.68
C LYS A 340 -3.82 7.22 -25.88
N VAL A 341 -4.66 7.67 -26.81
CA VAL A 341 -5.92 7.03 -27.20
C VAL A 341 -5.66 5.86 -28.14
N VAL A 342 -6.27 4.71 -27.84
CA VAL A 342 -6.23 3.49 -28.65
C VAL A 342 -7.66 3.15 -29.08
N SER A 343 -8.13 3.83 -30.13
CA SER A 343 -9.51 3.77 -30.63
C SER A 343 -9.94 2.41 -31.20
N ASN A 344 -8.98 1.57 -31.58
CA ASN A 344 -9.20 0.18 -32.00
C ASN A 344 -8.59 -0.79 -30.98
N GLY A 345 -8.87 -0.58 -29.69
CA GLY A 345 -8.54 -1.53 -28.64
C GLY A 345 -9.54 -2.68 -28.58
N THR A 346 -9.17 -3.75 -27.88
CA THR A 346 -10.11 -4.80 -27.49
C THR A 346 -9.94 -5.15 -26.03
N ILE A 347 -11.04 -5.48 -25.35
CA ILE A 347 -11.05 -6.00 -23.98
C ILE A 347 -11.49 -7.46 -24.08
N LYS A 348 -10.62 -8.38 -23.64
CA LYS A 348 -10.86 -9.82 -23.62
C LYS A 348 -11.10 -10.28 -22.18
N VAL A 349 -12.27 -10.84 -21.93
CA VAL A 349 -12.73 -11.35 -20.63
C VAL A 349 -13.02 -12.84 -20.78
N GLY A 350 -12.14 -13.69 -20.25
CA GLY A 350 -12.18 -15.13 -20.51
C GLY A 350 -12.08 -15.42 -22.01
N GLN A 351 -13.16 -15.93 -22.62
CA GLN A 351 -13.25 -16.13 -24.07
C GLN A 351 -13.99 -15.00 -24.82
N THR A 352 -14.71 -14.13 -24.12
CA THR A 352 -15.46 -13.02 -24.71
C THR A 352 -14.51 -11.89 -25.07
N THR A 353 -14.56 -11.37 -26.30
CA THR A 353 -13.78 -10.19 -26.72
C THR A 353 -14.74 -9.10 -27.17
N LYS A 354 -14.58 -7.88 -26.65
CA LYS A 354 -15.36 -6.69 -27.03
C LYS A 354 -14.42 -5.61 -27.60
N PRO A 355 -14.77 -4.94 -28.71
CA PRO A 355 -14.04 -3.76 -29.15
C PRO A 355 -14.24 -2.62 -28.14
N SER A 356 -13.22 -1.81 -27.91
CA SER A 356 -13.28 -0.70 -26.96
C SER A 356 -12.19 0.34 -27.27
N THR A 357 -12.42 1.60 -26.92
CA THR A 357 -11.32 2.55 -26.75
C THR A 357 -10.55 2.17 -25.50
N LEU A 358 -9.22 2.20 -25.55
CA LEU A 358 -8.35 2.12 -24.38
C LEU A 358 -7.51 3.39 -24.29
N ILE A 359 -7.11 3.79 -23.09
CA ILE A 359 -6.19 4.91 -22.87
C ILE A 359 -4.91 4.38 -22.23
N LEU A 360 -3.76 4.73 -22.79
CA LEU A 360 -2.44 4.47 -22.21
C LEU A 360 -1.96 5.74 -21.52
N TYR A 361 -1.75 5.68 -20.21
CA TYR A 361 -1.40 6.83 -19.37
C TYR A 361 -0.36 6.41 -18.33
N ASN A 362 0.79 7.09 -18.30
CA ASN A 362 1.91 6.84 -17.39
C ASN A 362 2.27 5.34 -17.24
N GLY A 363 2.36 4.63 -18.38
CA GLY A 363 2.67 3.20 -18.46
C GLY A 363 1.50 2.25 -18.13
N ARG A 364 0.43 2.76 -17.51
CA ARG A 364 -0.77 2.02 -17.14
C ARG A 364 -1.78 2.01 -18.30
N VAL A 365 -2.66 1.00 -18.30
CA VAL A 365 -3.78 0.90 -19.25
C VAL A 365 -5.08 1.18 -18.52
N LEU A 366 -5.83 2.14 -19.04
CA LEU A 366 -7.12 2.56 -18.52
C LEU A 366 -8.21 2.06 -19.47
N MET A 367 -9.28 1.53 -18.88
CA MET A 367 -10.46 1.02 -19.59
C MET A 367 -11.70 1.83 -19.20
N PRO A 368 -12.69 2.02 -20.10
CA PRO A 368 -13.88 2.81 -19.79
C PRO A 368 -14.76 2.09 -18.76
N LEU A 369 -15.42 2.83 -17.88
CA LEU A 369 -16.32 2.25 -16.86
C LEU A 369 -17.47 1.42 -17.46
N SER A 370 -17.92 1.75 -18.67
CA SER A 370 -18.89 0.95 -19.42
C SER A 370 -18.40 -0.48 -19.75
N ALA A 371 -17.09 -0.74 -19.74
CA ALA A 371 -16.55 -2.10 -19.86
C ALA A 371 -16.78 -2.95 -18.60
N LEU A 372 -16.65 -2.35 -17.40
CA LEU A 372 -16.94 -3.00 -16.12
C LEU A 372 -18.44 -3.33 -15.98
N SER A 373 -19.32 -2.40 -16.33
CA SER A 373 -20.75 -2.65 -16.45
C SER A 373 -21.04 -3.74 -17.51
N GLY A 374 -20.28 -3.73 -18.61
CA GLY A 374 -20.26 -4.78 -19.63
C GLY A 374 -19.65 -6.13 -19.19
N MET A 375 -19.13 -6.21 -17.96
CA MET A 375 -18.65 -7.41 -17.25
C MET A 375 -19.59 -7.83 -16.11
N GLY A 376 -20.71 -7.12 -15.91
CA GLY A 376 -21.67 -7.37 -14.84
C GLY A 376 -21.26 -6.80 -13.47
N ILE A 377 -20.18 -6.02 -13.42
CA ILE A 377 -19.74 -5.31 -12.22
C ILE A 377 -20.57 -4.02 -12.12
N SER A 378 -21.21 -3.75 -10.98
CA SER A 378 -22.11 -2.59 -10.86
C SER A 378 -21.32 -1.31 -10.59
N VAL A 379 -21.17 -0.46 -11.61
CA VAL A 379 -20.56 0.86 -11.43
C VAL A 379 -21.64 1.90 -11.07
N LEU A 380 -21.42 2.65 -10.00
CA LEU A 380 -22.23 3.79 -9.59
C LEU A 380 -21.37 5.07 -9.63
N GLU A 381 -21.57 5.88 -10.66
CA GLU A 381 -20.92 7.18 -10.80
C GLU A 381 -21.71 8.24 -10.02
N ASP A 382 -21.09 8.88 -9.02
CA ASP A 382 -21.62 10.07 -8.37
C ASP A 382 -20.97 11.32 -8.97
N ALA A 383 -21.67 11.94 -9.91
CA ALA A 383 -21.25 13.15 -10.59
C ALA A 383 -21.14 14.39 -9.68
N ALA A 384 -21.73 14.36 -8.47
CA ALA A 384 -21.63 15.48 -7.52
C ALA A 384 -20.36 15.43 -6.68
N SER A 385 -19.83 14.23 -6.39
CA SER A 385 -18.61 14.02 -5.61
C SER A 385 -17.39 13.58 -6.44
N GLN A 386 -17.55 13.40 -7.76
CA GLN A 386 -16.58 12.76 -8.65
C GLN A 386 -16.19 11.33 -8.21
N SER A 387 -17.01 10.69 -7.37
CA SER A 387 -16.71 9.36 -6.82
C SER A 387 -17.27 8.25 -7.69
N ILE A 388 -16.45 7.24 -7.96
CA ILE A 388 -16.81 6.10 -8.81
C ILE A 388 -16.89 4.87 -7.91
N ASN A 389 -18.11 4.49 -7.53
CA ASN A 389 -18.35 3.41 -6.57
C ASN A 389 -18.63 2.09 -7.32
N ILE A 390 -17.60 1.26 -7.43
CA ILE A 390 -17.63 -0.05 -8.10
C ILE A 390 -18.11 -1.09 -7.07
N ARG A 391 -19.34 -1.58 -7.22
CA ARG A 391 -19.92 -2.58 -6.31
C ARG A 391 -19.97 -3.97 -6.92
N THR A 392 -19.37 -4.92 -6.22
CA THR A 392 -19.79 -6.32 -6.23
C THR A 392 -21.02 -6.50 -5.32
N SER A 393 -21.64 -7.68 -5.32
CA SER A 393 -22.65 -8.03 -4.32
C SER A 393 -21.96 -8.31 -2.97
N ASN A 394 -21.87 -7.30 -2.11
CA ASN A 394 -21.31 -7.37 -0.74
C ASN A 394 -22.13 -8.31 0.17
N ALA A 395 -22.07 -9.61 -0.07
CA ALA A 395 -22.47 -10.64 0.87
C ALA A 395 -21.23 -11.07 1.66
N ASN A 396 -21.24 -10.87 2.98
CA ASN A 396 -20.22 -11.44 3.86
C ASN A 396 -20.14 -12.95 3.59
N LEU A 397 -18.95 -13.43 3.19
CA LEU A 397 -18.79 -14.80 2.79
C LEU A 397 -18.60 -15.64 4.05
N ARG A 398 -19.67 -16.33 4.46
CA ARG A 398 -19.57 -17.32 5.53
C ARG A 398 -18.75 -18.51 5.06
N VAL A 399 -17.50 -18.56 5.49
CA VAL A 399 -16.62 -19.70 5.30
C VAL A 399 -17.03 -20.83 6.26
N GLN A 400 -16.95 -22.06 5.79
CA GLN A 400 -17.04 -23.29 6.58
C GLN A 400 -15.96 -24.26 6.10
N GLY A 401 -15.39 -25.04 7.02
CA GLY A 401 -14.34 -25.99 6.71
C GLY A 401 -14.06 -26.95 7.86
N THR A 402 -13.12 -27.86 7.62
CA THR A 402 -12.70 -28.89 8.56
C THR A 402 -11.17 -28.92 8.62
N LEU A 403 -10.60 -28.52 9.75
CA LEU A 403 -9.18 -28.69 10.05
C LEU A 403 -8.87 -30.19 10.26
N THR A 404 -7.86 -30.69 9.56
CA THR A 404 -7.40 -32.07 9.65
C THR A 404 -5.90 -32.16 9.96
N THR A 405 -5.54 -33.11 10.81
CA THR A 405 -4.13 -33.52 11.05
C THR A 405 -3.46 -34.03 9.78
N SER A 406 -2.14 -34.14 9.83
CA SER A 406 -1.31 -34.89 8.85
C SER A 406 -1.86 -36.30 8.57
N ALA A 407 -2.42 -36.97 9.58
CA ALA A 407 -3.08 -38.27 9.45
C ALA A 407 -4.52 -38.23 8.86
N ASN A 408 -4.98 -37.09 8.34
CA ASN A 408 -6.33 -36.85 7.81
C ASN A 408 -7.48 -37.12 8.81
N HIS A 409 -7.21 -36.99 10.12
CA HIS A 409 -8.24 -37.00 11.16
C HIS A 409 -8.61 -35.55 11.55
N PRO A 410 -9.90 -35.22 11.75
CA PRO A 410 -10.31 -33.88 12.18
C PRO A 410 -9.71 -33.50 13.55
N ALA A 411 -9.35 -32.23 13.73
CA ALA A 411 -8.71 -31.75 14.96
C ALA A 411 -9.16 -30.35 15.38
N ALA A 412 -9.23 -30.14 16.71
CA ALA A 412 -9.34 -28.80 17.28
C ALA A 412 -8.08 -27.98 16.99
N GLY A 413 -8.23 -26.67 16.87
CA GLY A 413 -7.11 -25.79 16.58
C GLY A 413 -7.53 -24.36 16.26
N LEU A 414 -6.62 -23.63 15.63
CA LEU A 414 -6.83 -22.28 15.09
C LEU A 414 -6.68 -22.30 13.57
N VAL A 415 -7.40 -21.43 12.89
CA VAL A 415 -7.31 -21.20 11.44
C VAL A 415 -7.08 -19.70 11.24
N ALA A 416 -5.94 -19.35 10.67
CA ALA A 416 -5.59 -17.99 10.26
C ALA A 416 -6.07 -17.77 8.83
N ILE A 417 -6.89 -16.73 8.66
CA ILE A 417 -7.52 -16.35 7.40
C ILE A 417 -7.13 -14.91 7.12
N GLN A 418 -6.41 -14.68 6.02
CA GLN A 418 -6.11 -13.34 5.55
C GLN A 418 -7.27 -12.84 4.71
N ASP A 419 -7.69 -11.58 4.88
CA ASP A 419 -8.64 -10.93 3.98
C ASP A 419 -7.95 -10.39 2.71
N ALA A 420 -8.70 -9.67 1.86
CA ALA A 420 -8.19 -9.17 0.58
C ALA A 420 -7.25 -7.95 0.73
N GLU A 421 -7.14 -7.41 1.94
CA GLU A 421 -6.35 -6.21 2.27
C GLU A 421 -5.07 -6.58 3.03
N GLY A 422 -4.99 -7.80 3.57
CA GLY A 422 -3.85 -8.33 4.31
C GLY A 422 -4.13 -8.62 5.78
N ASN A 423 -5.30 -8.22 6.30
CA ASN A 423 -5.63 -8.38 7.73
C ASN A 423 -5.83 -9.86 8.09
N VAL A 424 -5.35 -10.28 9.27
CA VAL A 424 -5.39 -11.70 9.68
C VAL A 424 -6.47 -11.94 10.73
N GLN A 425 -7.56 -12.61 10.34
CA GLN A 425 -8.55 -13.15 11.27
C GLN A 425 -8.18 -14.55 11.73
N VAL A 426 -8.20 -14.78 13.04
CA VAL A 426 -8.15 -16.14 13.62
C VAL A 426 -9.56 -16.63 13.93
N VAL A 427 -9.88 -17.87 13.55
CA VAL A 427 -11.06 -18.59 14.04
C VAL A 427 -10.69 -19.94 14.65
N THR A 428 -11.41 -20.35 15.68
CA THR A 428 -11.22 -21.66 16.34
C THR A 428 -11.91 -22.77 15.55
N ALA A 429 -11.20 -23.89 15.35
CA ALA A 429 -11.77 -25.16 14.90
C ALA A 429 -12.18 -26.01 16.12
N GLY A 430 -13.38 -26.59 16.07
CA GLY A 430 -13.89 -27.51 17.09
C GLY A 430 -13.17 -28.86 17.09
N SER A 431 -13.44 -29.71 18.08
CA SER A 431 -12.85 -31.06 18.17
C SER A 431 -13.33 -32.04 17.08
N ASP A 432 -14.31 -31.65 16.26
CA ASP A 432 -14.72 -32.29 15.02
C ASP A 432 -14.04 -31.69 13.77
N GLY A 433 -13.02 -30.84 13.98
CA GLY A 433 -12.35 -30.04 12.97
C GLY A 433 -13.15 -28.84 12.46
N SER A 434 -14.43 -28.72 12.80
CA SER A 434 -15.30 -27.73 12.15
C SER A 434 -14.96 -26.30 12.55
N PHE A 435 -14.81 -25.42 11.57
CA PHE A 435 -14.65 -23.98 11.78
C PHE A 435 -15.61 -23.19 10.90
N SER A 436 -15.91 -21.95 11.28
CA SER A 436 -16.66 -21.02 10.43
C SER A 436 -16.22 -19.58 10.67
N ALA A 437 -15.90 -18.89 9.59
CA ALA A 437 -15.52 -17.47 9.59
C ALA A 437 -16.54 -16.64 8.81
N GLN A 438 -16.46 -15.32 8.95
CA GLN A 438 -17.22 -14.34 8.16
C GLN A 438 -16.19 -13.42 7.51
N VAL A 439 -15.69 -13.81 6.33
CA VAL A 439 -14.73 -12.94 5.62
C VAL A 439 -15.49 -11.83 4.92
N SER A 440 -14.94 -10.62 4.99
CA SER A 440 -15.57 -9.40 4.50
C SER A 440 -15.65 -9.34 2.97
N ARG A 441 -14.69 -9.99 2.28
CA ARG A 441 -14.39 -9.77 0.85
C ARG A 441 -13.91 -11.04 0.11
N PHE A 442 -13.94 -10.97 -1.22
CA PHE A 442 -13.30 -11.95 -2.11
C PHE A 442 -11.81 -11.65 -2.27
N GLY A 443 -10.98 -12.68 -2.37
CA GLY A 443 -9.51 -12.55 -2.36
C GLY A 443 -8.88 -13.07 -1.07
N SER A 444 -9.69 -13.27 -0.03
CA SER A 444 -9.28 -13.93 1.22
C SER A 444 -8.73 -15.35 0.98
N SER A 445 -7.79 -15.79 1.82
CA SER A 445 -7.25 -17.16 1.82
C SER A 445 -7.13 -17.72 3.25
N VAL A 446 -7.21 -19.03 3.42
CA VAL A 446 -6.60 -19.67 4.60
C VAL A 446 -5.09 -19.60 4.40
N ILE A 447 -4.40 -18.94 5.33
CA ILE A 447 -2.96 -18.66 5.25
C ILE A 447 -2.13 -19.45 6.26
N GLY A 448 -2.81 -20.09 7.21
CA GLY A 448 -2.25 -21.13 8.05
C GLY A 448 -3.24 -21.70 9.05
N VAL A 449 -2.87 -22.81 9.68
CA VAL A 449 -3.63 -23.48 10.74
C VAL A 449 -2.70 -23.92 11.85
N ARG A 450 -3.24 -24.08 13.07
CA ARG A 450 -2.49 -24.57 14.23
C ARG A 450 -3.28 -25.59 15.01
N THR A 451 -2.83 -26.84 15.02
CA THR A 451 -3.25 -27.83 16.03
C THR A 451 -2.42 -27.64 17.32
N PRO A 452 -2.82 -28.20 18.46
CA PRO A 452 -2.04 -28.12 19.70
C PRO A 452 -0.62 -28.72 19.57
N ASP A 453 -0.46 -29.71 18.69
CA ASP A 453 0.73 -30.57 18.63
C ASP A 453 1.66 -30.28 17.44
N GLU A 454 1.15 -29.72 16.33
CA GLU A 454 1.86 -29.59 15.04
C GLU A 454 2.29 -28.14 14.69
N GLY A 455 2.18 -27.17 15.60
CA GLY A 455 2.59 -25.77 15.36
C GLY A 455 1.72 -25.03 14.34
N TRP A 456 2.17 -23.87 13.86
CA TRP A 456 1.54 -23.14 12.76
C TRP A 456 1.98 -23.71 11.41
N ILE A 457 1.10 -24.46 10.76
CA ILE A 457 1.26 -24.89 9.36
C ILE A 457 0.80 -23.76 8.46
N GLY A 458 1.68 -23.19 7.66
CA GLY A 458 1.35 -22.15 6.69
C GLY A 458 0.73 -22.73 5.41
N GLU A 459 -0.26 -22.02 4.87
CA GLU A 459 -1.19 -22.49 3.83
C GLU A 459 -1.41 -21.46 2.71
N ASP A 460 -1.91 -21.94 1.57
CA ASP A 460 -2.42 -21.10 0.47
C ASP A 460 -3.70 -21.74 -0.09
N VAL A 461 -4.83 -21.52 0.60
CA VAL A 461 -6.15 -22.00 0.14
C VAL A 461 -7.08 -20.82 -0.14
N PRO A 462 -7.18 -20.38 -1.42
CA PRO A 462 -8.06 -19.28 -1.83
C PRO A 462 -9.55 -19.52 -1.57
N LEU A 463 -10.17 -18.63 -0.80
CA LEU A 463 -11.57 -18.69 -0.39
C LEU A 463 -12.50 -18.19 -1.49
N THR A 464 -12.77 -19.06 -2.46
CA THR A 464 -13.69 -18.78 -3.56
C THR A 464 -15.14 -19.19 -3.21
N PRO A 465 -16.17 -18.42 -3.62
CA PRO A 465 -17.56 -18.81 -3.42
C PRO A 465 -17.87 -20.07 -4.23
N GLY A 466 -18.17 -21.16 -3.52
CA GLY A 466 -18.26 -22.52 -4.06
C GLY A 466 -17.34 -23.50 -3.33
N ASN A 467 -16.07 -23.11 -3.11
CA ASN A 467 -15.14 -23.87 -2.26
C ASN A 467 -15.26 -23.50 -0.78
N ALA A 468 -15.62 -22.24 -0.49
CA ALA A 468 -15.71 -21.68 0.86
C ALA A 468 -16.69 -22.39 1.82
N SER A 469 -17.49 -23.37 1.36
CA SER A 469 -18.32 -24.22 2.21
C SER A 469 -17.58 -25.46 2.77
N HIS A 470 -16.49 -25.88 2.14
CA HIS A 470 -15.68 -27.03 2.57
C HIS A 470 -14.21 -26.84 2.21
N VAL A 471 -13.47 -26.18 3.10
CA VAL A 471 -12.00 -26.21 3.09
C VAL A 471 -11.51 -27.35 3.98
N SER A 472 -10.67 -28.24 3.43
CA SER A 472 -9.86 -29.20 4.20
C SER A 472 -8.41 -28.75 4.15
N VAL A 473 -7.72 -28.85 5.28
CA VAL A 473 -6.35 -28.33 5.48
C VAL A 473 -5.48 -29.45 6.03
N ALA A 474 -4.27 -29.64 5.53
CA ALA A 474 -3.42 -30.78 5.87
C ALA A 474 -2.18 -30.32 6.65
N ALA A 475 -1.98 -30.85 7.86
CA ALA A 475 -0.89 -30.38 8.74
C ALA A 475 0.55 -30.77 8.31
N GLU A 476 0.76 -31.23 7.07
CA GLU A 476 2.10 -31.38 6.50
C GLU A 476 2.56 -30.04 5.90
N GLN A 477 3.47 -29.35 6.60
CA GLN A 477 4.09 -28.14 6.06
C GLN A 477 4.72 -28.44 4.70
N SER A 478 4.34 -27.68 3.68
CA SER A 478 4.98 -27.69 2.36
C SER A 478 6.00 -26.55 2.25
N MET A 479 7.00 -26.71 1.38
CA MET A 479 7.96 -25.67 1.01
C MET A 479 7.75 -25.24 -0.43
N VAL A 480 7.87 -23.94 -0.71
CA VAL A 480 7.86 -23.36 -2.05
C VAL A 480 9.18 -22.64 -2.31
N THR A 481 9.69 -22.75 -3.54
CA THR A 481 10.81 -21.91 -3.99
C THR A 481 10.24 -20.72 -4.76
N LEU A 482 10.52 -19.52 -4.26
CA LEU A 482 10.14 -18.26 -4.88
C LEU A 482 11.24 -17.83 -5.85
N HIS A 483 10.88 -17.64 -7.11
CA HIS A 483 11.70 -16.98 -8.11
C HIS A 483 11.29 -15.51 -8.14
N GLY A 484 12.18 -14.66 -7.62
CA GLY A 484 11.91 -13.27 -7.33
C GLY A 484 12.49 -12.32 -8.37
N GLN A 485 11.86 -11.15 -8.54
CA GLN A 485 12.38 -10.03 -9.31
C GLN A 485 12.07 -8.71 -8.59
N VAL A 486 13.08 -7.89 -8.33
CA VAL A 486 12.92 -6.49 -7.93
C VAL A 486 12.58 -5.66 -9.18
N ALA A 487 11.50 -4.88 -9.10
CA ALA A 487 10.98 -4.06 -10.20
C ALA A 487 10.72 -2.62 -9.73
N PHE A 488 11.49 -1.68 -10.26
CA PHE A 488 11.42 -0.27 -9.87
C PHE A 488 10.22 0.45 -10.48
N ALA A 489 9.57 1.32 -9.70
CA ALA A 489 8.40 2.10 -10.14
C ALA A 489 8.71 3.12 -11.25
N THR A 490 9.97 3.52 -11.41
CA THR A 490 10.45 4.40 -12.49
C THR A 490 11.72 3.83 -13.15
N ARG A 491 12.34 4.58 -14.07
CA ARG A 491 13.63 4.22 -14.66
C ARG A 491 14.84 4.47 -13.74
N ALA A 492 14.63 5.07 -12.57
CA ALA A 492 15.68 5.20 -11.56
C ALA A 492 15.81 3.88 -10.80
N THR A 493 17.02 3.33 -10.77
CA THR A 493 17.35 2.06 -10.12
C THR A 493 18.48 2.28 -9.12
N TYR A 494 18.32 1.80 -7.90
CA TYR A 494 19.36 1.78 -6.86
C TYR A 494 19.82 0.33 -6.61
N PRO A 495 21.07 0.11 -6.15
CA PRO A 495 21.60 -1.22 -5.92
C PRO A 495 20.93 -1.85 -4.69
N VAL A 496 20.06 -2.83 -4.93
CA VAL A 496 19.57 -3.75 -3.88
C VAL A 496 20.48 -4.97 -3.84
N VAL A 497 21.01 -5.30 -2.67
CA VAL A 497 21.89 -6.47 -2.45
C VAL A 497 21.17 -7.64 -1.79
N GLN A 498 20.09 -7.38 -1.05
CA GLN A 498 19.32 -8.40 -0.34
C GLN A 498 17.83 -8.07 -0.31
N VAL A 499 16.99 -9.10 -0.30
CA VAL A 499 15.55 -9.04 -0.02
C VAL A 499 15.30 -9.79 1.29
N SER A 500 14.50 -9.21 2.18
CA SER A 500 13.90 -9.88 3.34
C SER A 500 12.39 -10.05 3.11
N VAL A 501 11.87 -11.27 3.25
CA VAL A 501 10.42 -11.53 3.37
C VAL A 501 10.10 -12.02 4.78
N ARG A 502 9.08 -11.44 5.43
CA ARG A 502 8.64 -11.84 6.79
C ARG A 502 7.38 -12.70 6.65
N ASN A 503 7.29 -13.78 7.42
CA ASN A 503 6.09 -14.63 7.47
C ASN A 503 5.07 -14.04 8.44
N VAL A 504 3.87 -13.66 7.98
CA VAL A 504 2.87 -12.91 8.77
C VAL A 504 2.37 -13.70 10.00
N ILE A 505 2.53 -15.02 10.02
CA ILE A 505 2.10 -15.87 11.15
C ILE A 505 3.19 -16.01 12.21
N THR A 506 4.42 -16.35 11.81
CA THR A 506 5.53 -16.71 12.70
C THR A 506 6.61 -15.64 12.84
N HIS A 507 6.50 -14.55 12.08
CA HIS A 507 7.50 -13.49 11.91
C HIS A 507 8.88 -13.96 11.46
N ALA A 508 9.05 -15.19 10.97
CA ALA A 508 10.32 -15.66 10.42
C ALA A 508 10.77 -14.82 9.20
N HIS A 509 11.97 -14.21 9.26
CA HIS A 509 12.55 -13.42 8.17
C HIS A 509 13.43 -14.28 7.24
N TYR A 510 13.02 -14.45 5.99
CA TYR A 510 13.77 -15.20 4.98
C TYR A 510 14.51 -14.25 4.04
N TYR A 511 15.83 -14.43 3.94
CA TYR A 511 16.71 -13.53 3.18
C TYR A 511 17.20 -14.16 1.88
N ALA A 512 17.26 -13.36 0.80
CA ALA A 512 17.88 -13.74 -0.47
C ALA A 512 18.83 -12.66 -0.98
N THR A 513 20.01 -13.07 -1.47
CA THR A 513 20.91 -12.17 -2.20
C THR A 513 20.33 -11.85 -3.58
N VAL A 514 20.19 -10.57 -3.89
CA VAL A 514 19.71 -10.08 -5.18
C VAL A 514 20.86 -10.07 -6.20
N GLN A 515 20.57 -10.53 -7.41
CA GLN A 515 21.52 -10.58 -8.52
C GLN A 515 21.58 -9.22 -9.26
N PRO A 516 22.63 -8.94 -10.06
CA PRO A 516 22.76 -7.67 -10.77
C PRO A 516 21.66 -7.33 -11.79
N ASP A 517 20.79 -8.27 -12.15
CA ASP A 517 19.59 -8.07 -12.97
C ASP A 517 18.31 -7.84 -12.15
N GLY A 518 18.42 -7.78 -10.82
CA GLY A 518 17.32 -7.66 -9.86
C GLY A 518 16.63 -8.98 -9.54
N SER A 519 17.05 -10.11 -10.10
CA SER A 519 16.47 -11.41 -9.78
C SER A 519 16.96 -11.94 -8.43
N PHE A 520 16.17 -12.80 -7.78
CA PHE A 520 16.56 -13.52 -6.57
C PHE A 520 15.87 -14.89 -6.49
N THR A 521 16.31 -15.74 -5.57
CA THR A 521 15.61 -17.01 -5.27
C THR A 521 15.77 -17.37 -3.81
N MET A 522 14.69 -17.82 -3.19
CA MET A 522 14.62 -18.30 -1.80
C MET A 522 13.65 -19.47 -1.71
N THR A 523 13.84 -20.34 -0.72
CA THR A 523 12.89 -21.40 -0.38
C THR A 523 12.28 -21.09 0.98
N VAL A 524 10.96 -21.00 1.03
CA VAL A 524 10.18 -20.64 2.21
C VAL A 524 9.06 -21.66 2.44
N PRO A 525 8.54 -21.85 3.66
CA PRO A 525 7.29 -22.57 3.88
C PRO A 525 6.14 -21.97 3.06
N VAL A 526 5.19 -22.79 2.61
CA VAL A 526 3.90 -22.28 2.11
C VAL A 526 3.22 -21.44 3.19
N GLY A 527 2.53 -20.35 2.83
CA GLY A 527 1.89 -19.42 3.78
C GLY A 527 1.74 -17.99 3.26
N ALA A 528 1.24 -17.10 4.11
CA ALA A 528 1.28 -15.65 3.87
C ALA A 528 2.61 -15.02 4.28
N TYR A 529 3.05 -14.06 3.47
CA TYR A 529 4.29 -13.32 3.64
C TYR A 529 4.08 -11.85 3.24
N GLU A 530 5.00 -11.02 3.68
CA GLU A 530 5.26 -9.72 3.10
C GLU A 530 6.70 -9.68 2.57
N ALA A 531 6.96 -8.93 1.50
CA ALA A 531 8.31 -8.42 1.30
C ALA A 531 8.50 -7.26 2.29
N PHE A 532 9.28 -7.50 3.34
CA PHE A 532 9.43 -6.61 4.47
C PHE A 532 10.41 -5.48 4.16
N ALA A 533 11.60 -5.83 3.65
CA ALA A 533 12.66 -4.87 3.37
C ALA A 533 13.54 -5.23 2.15
N LEU A 534 14.07 -4.20 1.50
CA LEU A 534 15.11 -4.24 0.49
C LEU A 534 16.40 -3.64 1.09
N VAL A 535 17.47 -4.42 1.22
CA VAL A 535 18.76 -3.91 1.71
C VAL A 535 19.55 -3.35 0.54
N THR A 536 19.97 -2.08 0.64
CA THR A 536 20.81 -1.41 -0.36
C THR A 536 22.29 -1.48 0.03
N ASN A 537 23.16 -0.71 -0.63
CA ASN A 537 24.54 -0.55 -0.18
C ASN A 537 24.68 0.43 1.01
N GLU A 538 23.63 1.21 1.30
CA GLU A 538 23.67 2.33 2.24
C GLU A 538 22.75 2.10 3.45
N ASP A 539 21.56 1.50 3.24
CA ASP A 539 20.55 1.33 4.30
C ASP A 539 19.57 0.17 4.04
N ALA A 540 18.63 -0.06 4.96
CA ALA A 540 17.46 -0.89 4.75
C ALA A 540 16.24 -0.05 4.33
N LEU A 541 15.60 -0.43 3.23
CA LEU A 541 14.36 0.17 2.74
C LEU A 541 13.16 -0.73 3.04
N PHE A 542 12.34 -0.36 4.02
CA PHE A 542 11.13 -1.08 4.41
C PHE A 542 9.99 -0.82 3.40
N ILE A 543 9.21 -1.84 3.04
CA ILE A 543 8.26 -1.81 1.91
C ILE A 543 6.94 -2.58 2.11
N LEU A 544 6.85 -3.48 3.09
CA LEU A 544 5.61 -4.15 3.56
C LEU A 544 4.67 -4.69 2.45
N GLN A 545 5.21 -5.33 1.41
CA GLN A 545 4.42 -5.78 0.26
C GLN A 545 3.88 -7.20 0.47
N ASN A 546 2.64 -7.32 0.96
CA ASN A 546 1.91 -8.58 1.16
C ASN A 546 1.83 -9.47 -0.11
N PHE A 547 2.03 -10.79 0.06
CA PHE A 547 1.84 -11.83 -0.95
C PHE A 547 1.61 -13.23 -0.32
N LEU A 548 0.99 -14.15 -1.09
CA LEU A 548 0.87 -15.56 -0.70
C LEU A 548 1.95 -16.39 -1.38
N ALA A 549 2.66 -17.22 -0.62
CA ALA A 549 3.68 -18.14 -1.11
C ALA A 549 3.10 -19.56 -1.16
N GLY A 550 2.90 -20.10 -2.36
CA GLY A 550 2.29 -21.40 -2.58
C GLY A 550 2.65 -22.00 -3.95
N PRO A 551 2.25 -23.24 -4.25
CA PRO A 551 2.60 -23.92 -5.51
C PRO A 551 2.12 -23.19 -6.77
N ALA A 552 1.11 -22.32 -6.65
CA ALA A 552 0.59 -21.47 -7.74
C ALA A 552 1.32 -20.11 -7.87
N SER A 553 2.03 -19.65 -6.83
CA SER A 553 2.59 -18.30 -6.69
C SER A 553 4.12 -18.30 -6.51
N SER A 554 4.81 -19.26 -7.12
CA SER A 554 6.28 -19.37 -7.11
C SER A 554 7.04 -18.24 -7.83
N ASN A 555 6.34 -17.22 -8.35
CA ASN A 555 6.96 -16.05 -9.00
C ASN A 555 6.56 -14.79 -8.21
N LEU A 556 7.54 -14.10 -7.64
CA LEU A 556 7.34 -12.89 -6.84
C LEU A 556 7.93 -11.67 -7.56
N VAL A 557 7.15 -10.60 -7.68
CA VAL A 557 7.66 -9.28 -8.09
C VAL A 557 7.58 -8.36 -6.88
N ILE A 558 8.71 -7.75 -6.51
CA ILE A 558 8.77 -6.75 -5.44
C ILE A 558 8.88 -5.37 -6.08
N HIS A 559 7.92 -4.50 -5.77
CA HIS A 559 7.84 -3.16 -6.32
C HIS A 559 8.66 -2.15 -5.52
N ALA A 560 9.91 -1.98 -5.94
CA ALA A 560 10.82 -0.99 -5.35
C ALA A 560 10.30 0.45 -5.63
N PRO A 561 10.03 1.26 -4.59
CA PRO A 561 9.57 2.64 -4.76
C PRO A 561 10.66 3.51 -5.39
N THR A 562 10.31 4.70 -5.87
CA THR A 562 11.31 5.68 -6.31
C THR A 562 11.71 6.54 -5.12
N LEU A 563 12.98 6.43 -4.71
CA LEU A 563 13.51 7.17 -3.57
C LEU A 563 13.39 8.69 -3.77
N PRO A 564 13.13 9.47 -2.70
CA PRO A 564 13.06 10.91 -2.77
C PRO A 564 14.41 11.51 -3.19
N THR A 565 14.37 12.56 -4.02
CA THR A 565 15.57 13.30 -4.46
C THR A 565 15.74 14.63 -3.72
N GLY A 566 15.14 14.75 -2.55
CA GLY A 566 15.14 15.95 -1.71
C GLY A 566 14.83 15.59 -0.26
N GLU A 567 14.70 16.60 0.59
CA GLU A 567 14.62 16.47 2.05
C GLU A 567 13.23 16.04 2.58
N GLU A 568 12.28 15.70 1.70
CA GLU A 568 10.90 15.34 2.03
C GLU A 568 10.37 14.20 1.13
N VAL A 569 9.56 13.31 1.72
CA VAL A 569 8.58 12.46 1.02
C VAL A 569 7.17 12.71 1.59
N SER A 570 6.13 12.55 0.77
CA SER A 570 4.79 13.00 1.11
C SER A 570 3.72 12.05 0.56
N SER A 571 3.16 11.22 1.43
CA SER A 571 2.11 10.23 1.16
C SER A 571 0.69 10.80 1.34
N LEU A 572 -0.30 9.95 1.63
CA LEU A 572 -1.69 10.37 1.87
C LEU A 572 -1.85 10.91 3.30
N HIS A 573 -1.20 10.26 4.27
CA HIS A 573 -1.39 10.51 5.70
C HIS A 573 -0.15 11.10 6.40
N ALA A 574 1.07 10.95 5.86
CA ALA A 574 2.29 11.55 6.42
C ALA A 574 3.12 12.38 5.43
N THR A 575 3.73 13.43 5.94
CA THR A 575 4.79 14.20 5.29
C THR A 575 6.04 13.96 6.12
N VAL A 576 6.99 13.20 5.57
CA VAL A 576 8.20 12.78 6.27
C VAL A 576 9.37 13.62 5.79
N GLN A 577 10.05 14.30 6.70
CA GLN A 577 11.10 15.29 6.42
C GLN A 577 12.38 14.96 7.17
N THR A 578 13.55 15.20 6.57
CA THR A 578 14.82 15.14 7.31
C THR A 578 15.16 16.49 7.95
N THR A 579 15.82 16.43 9.10
CA THR A 579 16.35 17.59 9.84
C THR A 579 17.87 17.70 9.79
N ASP A 580 18.59 16.64 9.38
CA ASP A 580 20.04 16.66 9.19
C ASP A 580 20.49 15.81 7.98
N SER A 581 21.77 15.94 7.60
CA SER A 581 22.32 15.30 6.39
C SER A 581 22.70 13.82 6.57
N ASN A 582 22.35 13.17 7.68
CA ASN A 582 22.69 11.77 7.96
C ASN A 582 21.48 10.83 7.79
N VAL A 583 20.31 11.36 7.42
CA VAL A 583 19.12 10.55 7.05
C VAL A 583 19.18 10.22 5.56
N THR A 584 19.08 8.93 5.22
CA THR A 584 19.12 8.45 3.84
C THR A 584 17.77 8.62 3.12
N PRO A 585 17.74 8.67 1.76
CA PRO A 585 16.49 8.60 1.00
C PRO A 585 15.71 7.30 1.27
N GLU A 586 16.41 6.19 1.47
CA GLU A 586 15.85 4.91 1.91
C GLU A 586 15.12 5.03 3.24
N ALA A 587 15.71 5.69 4.24
CA ALA A 587 15.12 5.84 5.57
C ALA A 587 13.92 6.81 5.58
N LEU A 588 13.96 7.88 4.76
CA LEU A 588 12.80 8.74 4.49
C LEU A 588 11.62 7.93 3.94
N GLN A 589 11.85 7.17 2.86
CA GLN A 589 10.80 6.37 2.22
C GLN A 589 10.34 5.19 3.09
N SER A 590 11.21 4.66 3.95
CA SER A 590 10.86 3.61 4.92
C SER A 590 9.86 4.10 5.94
N VAL A 591 10.11 5.25 6.58
CA VAL A 591 9.16 5.80 7.57
C VAL A 591 7.81 6.13 6.93
N ASP A 592 7.80 6.63 5.69
CA ASP A 592 6.58 6.88 4.93
C ASP A 592 5.78 5.58 4.68
N ASN A 593 6.46 4.50 4.29
CA ASN A 593 5.84 3.17 4.07
C ASN A 593 5.35 2.53 5.37
N LEU A 594 6.17 2.52 6.42
CA LEU A 594 5.81 1.98 7.74
C LEU A 594 4.64 2.75 8.36
N PHE A 595 4.60 4.08 8.20
CA PHE A 595 3.52 4.90 8.74
C PHE A 595 2.18 4.67 8.01
N GLU A 596 2.19 4.62 6.68
CA GLU A 596 0.98 4.34 5.89
C GLU A 596 0.36 2.96 6.22
N HIS A 597 1.19 1.99 6.61
CA HIS A 597 0.74 0.68 7.10
C HIS A 597 0.05 0.78 8.47
N VAL A 598 0.75 1.26 9.50
CA VAL A 598 0.17 1.32 10.86
C VAL A 598 -1.03 2.28 10.95
N TYR A 599 -1.08 3.32 10.11
CA TYR A 599 -2.13 4.34 10.15
C TYR A 599 -3.54 3.77 10.17
N GLN A 600 -3.86 2.80 9.28
CA GLN A 600 -5.23 2.28 9.16
C GLN A 600 -5.63 1.47 10.40
N GLU A 601 -4.70 0.66 10.93
CA GLU A 601 -4.95 -0.13 12.14
C GLU A 601 -5.09 0.76 13.37
N THR A 602 -4.18 1.71 13.61
CA THR A 602 -4.27 2.60 14.77
C THR A 602 -5.54 3.46 14.70
N VAL A 603 -5.89 4.05 13.55
CA VAL A 603 -7.14 4.84 13.40
C VAL A 603 -8.39 4.01 13.66
N ALA A 604 -8.43 2.75 13.21
CA ALA A 604 -9.53 1.84 13.45
C ALA A 604 -9.62 1.36 14.91
N SER A 605 -8.46 1.09 15.54
CA SER A 605 -8.31 0.68 16.94
C SER A 605 -8.79 1.79 17.89
N GLU A 606 -8.29 3.02 17.71
CA GLU A 606 -8.65 4.17 18.53
C GLU A 606 -10.10 4.63 18.30
N GLY A 607 -10.58 4.50 17.06
CA GLY A 607 -11.81 5.15 16.60
C GLY A 607 -11.65 6.68 16.56
N ILE A 608 -10.46 7.15 16.17
CA ILE A 608 -10.10 8.57 16.07
C ILE A 608 -9.43 8.76 14.70
N THR A 609 -10.02 9.59 13.84
CA THR A 609 -9.40 9.98 12.56
C THR A 609 -8.66 11.30 12.74
N PRO A 610 -7.39 11.42 12.33
CA PRO A 610 -6.64 12.67 12.40
C PRO A 610 -7.35 13.83 11.70
N VAL A 611 -7.42 14.98 12.36
CA VAL A 611 -7.94 16.22 11.77
C VAL A 611 -6.98 16.86 10.74
N GLN A 612 -5.72 16.41 10.70
CA GLN A 612 -4.66 16.92 9.85
C GLN A 612 -3.72 15.78 9.42
N LYS A 613 -2.98 16.01 8.33
CA LYS A 613 -1.86 15.16 7.92
C LYS A 613 -0.73 15.21 8.96
N MET A 614 -0.07 14.08 9.20
CA MET A 614 1.07 14.00 10.11
C MET A 614 2.33 14.61 9.48
N ASN A 615 3.14 15.27 10.28
CA ASN A 615 4.50 15.69 9.93
C ASN A 615 5.46 14.80 10.74
N ILE A 616 6.39 14.11 10.08
CA ILE A 616 7.31 13.18 10.74
C ILE A 616 8.73 13.65 10.48
N HIS A 617 9.39 14.15 11.51
CA HIS A 617 10.72 14.76 11.44
C HIS A 617 11.79 13.73 11.82
N LEU A 618 12.73 13.50 10.90
CA LEU A 618 13.77 12.48 11.04
C LEU A 618 15.11 13.14 11.42
N TYR A 619 15.74 12.61 12.46
CA TYR A 619 16.99 13.09 13.02
C TYR A 619 18.06 12.00 12.86
N GLY A 620 19.04 12.22 11.97
CA GLY A 620 20.13 11.28 11.73
C GLY A 620 21.18 11.23 12.85
N SER A 621 21.04 12.07 13.89
CA SER A 621 21.99 12.13 15.00
C SER A 621 21.36 12.57 16.33
N ILE A 622 21.83 11.98 17.44
CA ILE A 622 21.50 12.40 18.82
C ILE A 622 21.75 13.90 19.03
N ASN A 623 22.80 14.45 18.40
CA ASN A 623 23.10 15.87 18.48
C ASN A 623 22.02 16.76 17.84
N ALA A 624 21.53 16.42 16.65
CA ALA A 624 20.45 17.16 16.00
C ALA A 624 19.14 17.04 16.81
N TYR A 625 18.84 15.83 17.29
CA TYR A 625 17.69 15.55 18.14
C TYR A 625 17.74 16.34 19.47
N GLN A 626 18.92 16.45 20.10
CA GLN A 626 19.14 17.33 21.26
C GLN A 626 18.94 18.81 20.91
N GLN A 627 19.41 19.28 19.73
CA GLN A 627 19.22 20.67 19.33
C GLN A 627 17.73 21.02 19.13
N HIS A 628 16.89 20.07 18.71
CA HIS A 628 15.45 20.27 18.63
C HIS A 628 14.86 20.71 19.98
N TYR A 629 15.07 19.91 21.03
CA TYR A 629 14.56 20.23 22.36
C TYR A 629 15.18 21.51 22.96
N LEU A 630 16.44 21.82 22.63
CA LEU A 630 17.06 23.10 22.99
C LEU A 630 16.36 24.30 22.31
N ASN A 631 15.94 24.16 21.05
CA ASN A 631 15.19 25.19 20.33
C ASN A 631 13.75 25.35 20.87
N GLU A 632 13.11 24.24 21.28
CA GLU A 632 11.82 24.23 22.01
C GLU A 632 11.92 24.75 23.47
N GLY A 633 13.11 25.21 23.88
CA GLY A 633 13.36 25.89 25.14
C GLY A 633 13.46 24.98 26.36
N TYR A 634 13.81 23.70 26.17
CA TYR A 634 14.12 22.79 27.27
C TYR A 634 15.46 23.14 27.94
N GLY A 635 15.63 22.78 29.22
CA GLY A 635 16.93 22.89 29.89
C GLY A 635 17.96 21.97 29.23
N LYS A 636 19.25 22.34 29.24
CA LYS A 636 20.29 21.52 28.59
C LYS A 636 20.34 20.09 29.16
N SER A 637 20.16 19.93 30.46
CA SER A 637 20.03 18.62 31.13
C SER A 637 18.89 17.79 30.55
N ASP A 638 17.77 18.43 30.29
CA ASP A 638 16.51 17.78 29.97
C ASP A 638 16.48 17.41 28.49
N ALA A 639 16.92 18.33 27.62
CA ALA A 639 17.17 18.07 26.20
C ALA A 639 18.23 16.99 25.97
N GLN A 640 19.25 16.92 26.83
CA GLN A 640 20.23 15.83 26.82
C GLN A 640 19.58 14.50 27.23
N ALA A 641 18.87 14.47 28.37
CA ALA A 641 18.21 13.26 28.86
C ALA A 641 17.20 12.70 27.85
N ILE A 642 16.38 13.55 27.21
CA ILE A 642 15.44 13.11 26.17
C ILE A 642 16.20 12.48 24.99
N ALA A 643 17.23 13.13 24.46
CA ALA A 643 17.97 12.63 23.30
C ALA A 643 18.90 11.44 23.61
N GLU A 644 19.15 11.14 24.89
CA GLU A 644 19.90 9.96 25.36
C GLU A 644 19.00 8.80 25.82
N GLN A 645 17.69 9.03 26.04
CA GLN A 645 16.78 8.06 26.66
C GLN A 645 15.49 7.78 25.86
N SER A 646 15.15 8.61 24.87
CA SER A 646 14.04 8.37 23.96
C SER A 646 14.53 8.21 22.52
N VAL A 647 13.81 7.40 21.76
CA VAL A 647 14.01 7.19 20.31
C VAL A 647 13.06 8.04 19.46
N ALA A 648 11.95 8.52 20.03
CA ALA A 648 10.96 9.35 19.35
C ALA A 648 10.18 10.29 20.31
N SER A 649 9.36 11.20 19.76
CA SER A 649 8.34 11.95 20.53
C SER A 649 7.26 12.64 19.67
N GLU A 650 6.00 12.53 20.10
CA GLU A 650 4.87 13.37 19.71
C GLU A 650 5.07 14.87 20.04
N GLU A 651 4.62 15.74 19.14
CA GLU A 651 4.38 17.16 19.44
C GLU A 651 3.05 17.71 18.88
N GLY A 652 2.09 17.94 19.77
CA GLY A 652 0.79 18.56 19.49
C GLY A 652 -0.27 17.52 19.14
N THR A 653 -0.74 17.52 17.89
CA THR A 653 -1.76 16.58 17.40
C THR A 653 -1.39 15.96 16.05
N ASN A 654 -0.27 16.36 15.46
CA ASN A 654 0.14 15.96 14.12
C ASN A 654 1.65 16.11 13.83
N THR A 655 2.51 16.03 14.85
CA THR A 655 3.97 15.98 14.66
C THR A 655 4.53 14.79 15.42
N ILE A 656 5.46 14.06 14.79
CA ILE A 656 6.28 13.00 15.41
C ILE A 656 7.74 13.31 15.07
N ASN A 657 8.64 13.19 16.04
CA ASN A 657 10.08 13.35 15.86
C ASN A 657 10.77 11.99 16.10
N ILE A 658 11.70 11.55 15.26
CA ILE A 658 12.31 10.20 15.32
C ILE A 658 13.84 10.27 15.16
N LEU A 659 14.56 9.58 16.04
CA LEU A 659 16.02 9.39 15.99
C LEU A 659 16.38 8.15 15.15
N MET A 660 16.96 8.36 13.97
CA MET A 660 16.96 7.35 12.89
C MET A 660 17.80 6.07 13.07
N PRO A 661 18.91 6.02 13.83
CA PRO A 661 19.64 4.76 14.06
C PRO A 661 18.84 3.65 14.78
N THR A 662 17.62 3.96 15.19
CA THR A 662 16.76 3.09 16.02
C THR A 662 15.90 2.16 15.19
N LEU A 663 15.42 2.57 14.00
CA LEU A 663 14.50 1.77 13.15
C LEU A 663 15.08 0.46 12.60
N SER A 664 16.39 0.27 12.68
CA SER A 664 17.10 -0.98 12.31
C SER A 664 17.53 -1.80 13.52
N THR A 665 17.29 -1.32 14.74
CA THR A 665 17.64 -1.94 16.03
C THR A 665 16.45 -2.08 16.99
N VAL A 666 15.29 -1.52 16.61
CA VAL A 666 13.98 -1.53 17.27
C VAL A 666 12.95 -1.62 16.13
N ASP A 667 11.84 -2.35 16.30
CA ASP A 667 10.82 -2.41 15.24
C ASP A 667 10.18 -1.01 15.03
N GLY A 668 10.35 -0.47 13.82
CA GLY A 668 9.80 0.83 13.43
C GLY A 668 8.27 0.87 13.43
N LEU A 669 7.59 -0.27 13.32
CA LEU A 669 6.14 -0.38 13.47
C LEU A 669 5.71 -0.02 14.91
N ASN A 670 6.48 -0.46 15.91
CA ASN A 670 6.22 -0.14 17.32
C ASN A 670 6.30 1.38 17.53
N ILE A 671 7.45 1.98 17.19
CA ILE A 671 7.72 3.41 17.34
C ILE A 671 6.64 4.26 16.66
N LEU A 672 6.28 3.95 15.42
CA LEU A 672 5.32 4.75 14.65
C LEU A 672 3.89 4.61 15.18
N ALA A 673 3.44 3.42 15.57
CA ALA A 673 2.11 3.24 16.15
C ALA A 673 2.00 3.82 17.57
N HIS A 674 3.07 3.74 18.37
CA HIS A 674 3.17 4.35 19.70
C HIS A 674 2.99 5.88 19.62
N GLU A 675 3.86 6.56 18.88
CA GLU A 675 3.83 8.03 18.78
C GLU A 675 2.57 8.56 18.07
N PHE A 676 2.04 7.80 17.10
CA PHE A 676 0.77 8.15 16.48
C PHE A 676 -0.42 8.02 17.44
N THR A 677 -0.39 7.07 18.37
CA THR A 677 -1.43 6.93 19.42
C THR A 677 -1.45 8.11 20.38
N HIS A 678 -0.30 8.70 20.72
CA HIS A 678 -0.25 9.98 21.43
C HIS A 678 -0.91 11.10 20.62
N ALA A 679 -0.53 11.25 19.34
CA ALA A 679 -1.07 12.30 18.47
C ALA A 679 -2.59 12.17 18.23
N LEU A 680 -3.14 10.95 18.20
CA LEU A 680 -4.57 10.67 18.19
C LEU A 680 -5.24 11.01 19.54
N THR A 681 -4.63 10.59 20.64
CA THR A 681 -5.11 10.83 22.01
C THR A 681 -5.20 12.32 22.33
N ALA A 682 -4.20 13.11 21.94
CA ALA A 682 -4.15 14.56 22.15
C ALA A 682 -5.28 15.33 21.43
N GLN A 683 -5.93 14.74 20.42
CA GLN A 683 -7.11 15.31 19.75
C GLN A 683 -8.40 15.15 20.57
N VAL A 684 -8.45 14.22 21.52
CA VAL A 684 -9.65 13.92 22.33
C VAL A 684 -9.48 14.17 23.83
N SER A 685 -8.24 14.30 24.34
CA SER A 685 -7.97 14.58 25.76
C SER A 685 -6.76 15.50 25.97
N GLN A 686 -6.89 16.43 26.91
CA GLN A 686 -5.79 17.24 27.46
C GLN A 686 -5.56 16.95 28.96
N LYS A 687 -6.26 15.95 29.53
CA LYS A 687 -6.18 15.55 30.95
C LYS A 687 -5.92 14.07 31.17
N ILE A 688 -5.68 13.29 30.12
CA ILE A 688 -5.18 11.92 30.25
C ILE A 688 -3.90 11.92 31.12
N PRO A 689 -3.81 11.10 32.18
CA PRO A 689 -2.59 10.98 32.97
C PRO A 689 -1.53 10.20 32.18
N SER A 690 -0.23 10.49 32.38
CA SER A 690 0.87 9.78 31.69
C SER A 690 0.65 8.28 31.63
N TRP A 691 0.35 7.62 32.75
CA TRP A 691 0.21 6.16 32.77
C TRP A 691 -0.83 5.59 31.79
N ALA A 692 -1.89 6.34 31.48
CA ALA A 692 -2.86 5.94 30.47
C ALA A 692 -2.38 6.32 29.05
N ASN A 693 -1.67 7.43 28.90
CA ASN A 693 -1.08 7.84 27.63
C ASN A 693 0.03 6.88 27.18
N GLU A 694 1.01 6.58 28.05
CA GLU A 694 2.15 5.73 27.70
C GLU A 694 1.68 4.29 27.53
N GLY A 695 0.90 3.77 28.48
CA GLY A 695 0.40 2.41 28.40
C GLY A 695 -0.58 2.16 27.26
N GLY A 696 -1.28 3.21 26.81
CA GLY A 696 -2.10 3.18 25.60
C GLY A 696 -1.23 3.15 24.34
N ALA A 697 -0.23 4.01 24.25
CA ALA A 697 0.72 4.06 23.14
C ALA A 697 1.52 2.76 23.00
N TRP A 698 2.13 2.26 24.07
CA TRP A 698 2.79 0.95 24.12
C TRP A 698 1.84 -0.22 23.75
N THR A 699 0.54 -0.11 24.04
CA THR A 699 -0.44 -1.12 23.59
C THR A 699 -0.58 -1.14 22.07
N GLN A 700 -0.68 0.00 21.39
CA GLN A 700 -0.74 0.02 19.93
C GLN A 700 0.62 -0.24 19.29
N GLY A 701 1.72 0.18 19.93
CA GLY A 701 3.09 -0.12 19.53
C GLY A 701 3.35 -1.63 19.44
N VAL A 702 3.12 -2.37 20.54
CA VAL A 702 3.29 -3.83 20.55
C VAL A 702 2.28 -4.54 19.63
N ASN A 703 1.05 -4.01 19.46
CA ASN A 703 0.12 -4.56 18.46
C ASN A 703 0.71 -4.46 17.04
N ALA A 704 1.26 -3.31 16.66
CA ALA A 704 1.84 -3.05 15.35
C ALA A 704 3.15 -3.81 15.10
N GLU A 705 4.04 -3.93 16.11
CA GLU A 705 5.22 -4.79 16.05
C GLU A 705 4.86 -6.25 15.79
N THR A 706 3.77 -6.72 16.42
CA THR A 706 3.25 -8.07 16.17
C THR A 706 2.47 -8.17 14.85
N ASP A 707 2.29 -7.10 14.09
CA ASP A 707 1.61 -7.01 12.78
C ASP A 707 0.40 -7.95 12.64
N GLN A 708 -0.58 -7.78 13.54
CA GLN A 708 -1.78 -8.62 13.69
C GLN A 708 -1.54 -10.13 13.96
N SER A 709 -0.29 -10.60 14.04
CA SER A 709 0.12 -12.00 14.14
C SER A 709 -0.78 -12.84 15.06
N PRO A 710 -1.23 -14.02 14.60
CA PRO A 710 -2.04 -14.92 15.40
C PRO A 710 -1.22 -15.71 16.43
N SER A 711 0.10 -15.48 16.50
CA SER A 711 1.00 -16.15 17.44
C SER A 711 0.88 -15.56 18.85
N SER A 712 0.16 -16.27 19.71
CA SER A 712 0.04 -15.92 21.13
C SER A 712 1.39 -15.87 21.85
N MET A 713 2.37 -16.65 21.39
CA MET A 713 3.71 -16.70 22.00
C MET A 713 4.58 -15.51 21.60
N LEU A 714 4.45 -15.01 20.37
CA LEU A 714 5.08 -13.76 19.92
C LEU A 714 4.60 -12.58 20.78
N LYS A 715 3.28 -12.47 20.92
CA LYS A 715 2.61 -11.44 21.73
C LYS A 715 2.98 -11.52 23.21
N GLN A 716 3.10 -12.73 23.76
CA GLN A 716 3.57 -12.95 25.14
C GLN A 716 5.06 -12.66 25.31
N GLY A 717 5.89 -12.89 24.30
CA GLY A 717 7.32 -12.63 24.32
C GLY A 717 7.64 -11.14 24.50
N ILE A 718 7.19 -10.33 23.54
CA ILE A 718 7.36 -8.87 23.56
C ILE A 718 6.73 -8.26 24.84
N GLN A 719 5.56 -8.77 25.27
CA GLN A 719 4.97 -8.38 26.55
C GLN A 719 5.86 -8.66 27.75
N TRP A 720 6.43 -9.86 27.84
CA TRP A 720 7.24 -10.23 29.00
C TRP A 720 8.61 -9.57 29.02
N ASN A 721 9.26 -9.33 27.87
CA ASN A 721 10.53 -8.59 27.82
C ASN A 721 10.40 -7.21 28.50
N GLU A 722 9.43 -6.39 28.07
CA GLU A 722 9.13 -5.10 28.72
C GLU A 722 8.76 -5.25 30.21
N TRP A 723 8.12 -6.36 30.61
CA TRP A 723 7.69 -6.55 31.99
C TRP A 723 8.78 -7.09 32.95
N VAL A 724 9.90 -7.66 32.48
CA VAL A 724 10.96 -8.20 33.36
C VAL A 724 11.47 -7.14 34.34
N ASP A 725 11.76 -5.94 33.85
CA ASP A 725 12.32 -4.84 34.65
C ASP A 725 11.38 -4.41 35.79
N ILE A 726 10.09 -4.18 35.49
CA ILE A 726 9.11 -3.78 36.51
C ILE A 726 8.84 -4.90 37.54
N VAL A 727 8.99 -6.17 37.15
CA VAL A 727 8.85 -7.31 38.08
C VAL A 727 10.11 -7.44 38.96
N ALA A 728 11.31 -7.18 38.44
CA ALA A 728 12.54 -7.06 39.24
C ALA A 728 12.46 -5.90 40.25
N HIS A 729 11.93 -4.76 39.81
CA HIS A 729 11.68 -3.60 40.65
C HIS A 729 10.57 -3.85 41.68
N GLN A 730 9.58 -4.70 41.38
CA GLN A 730 8.62 -5.17 42.38
C GLN A 730 9.24 -6.16 43.37
N GLN A 731 10.08 -7.10 42.93
CA GLN A 731 10.73 -8.08 43.81
C GLN A 731 11.67 -7.40 44.82
N SER A 732 12.44 -6.40 44.35
CA SER A 732 13.31 -5.57 45.19
C SER A 732 12.56 -4.55 46.06
N ASN A 733 11.22 -4.43 45.91
CA ASN A 733 10.37 -3.43 46.55
C ASN A 733 10.88 -1.98 46.31
N THR A 734 11.28 -1.69 45.07
CA THR A 734 11.68 -0.36 44.60
C THR A 734 10.72 0.25 43.57
N LEU A 735 9.81 -0.55 42.99
CA LEU A 735 8.73 -0.09 42.12
C LEU A 735 7.88 1.01 42.79
N LEU A 736 7.62 2.09 42.06
CA LEU A 736 6.81 3.21 42.52
C LEU A 736 5.30 2.92 42.37
N PRO A 737 4.41 3.59 43.12
CA PRO A 737 2.97 3.46 42.91
C PRO A 737 2.55 3.96 41.52
N LEU A 738 1.67 3.22 40.85
CA LEU A 738 1.12 3.58 39.53
C LEU A 738 0.54 5.01 39.55
N GLY A 739 0.92 5.83 38.57
CA GLY A 739 0.50 7.24 38.48
C GLY A 739 1.16 8.19 39.48
N GLN A 740 2.14 7.73 40.28
CA GLN A 740 3.03 8.60 41.08
C GLN A 740 4.48 8.62 40.56
N ALA A 741 4.83 7.70 39.67
CA ALA A 741 6.08 7.72 38.94
C ALA A 741 6.13 8.89 37.94
N SER A 742 7.35 9.30 37.58
CA SER A 742 7.66 10.12 36.42
C SER A 742 8.70 9.37 35.61
N SER A 743 8.56 9.35 34.28
CA SER A 743 9.50 8.72 33.34
C SER A 743 10.96 9.09 33.63
N LEU A 744 11.25 10.35 33.93
CA LEU A 744 12.59 10.83 34.33
C LEU A 744 13.07 10.39 35.71
N ALA A 745 12.16 10.05 36.64
CA ALA A 745 12.48 9.82 38.05
C ALA A 745 12.63 8.34 38.43
N GLY A 746 12.13 7.42 37.60
CA GLY A 746 12.32 5.98 37.79
C GLY A 746 13.73 5.52 37.41
N ASN A 747 14.30 4.63 38.23
CA ASN A 747 15.52 3.87 37.93
C ASN A 747 15.24 2.57 37.15
N TYR A 748 14.10 2.52 36.44
CA TYR A 748 13.53 1.42 35.68
C TYR A 748 12.68 2.01 34.53
N ASN A 749 12.16 1.19 33.60
CA ASN A 749 11.19 1.64 32.60
C ASN A 749 9.81 1.87 33.25
N VAL A 750 9.50 3.14 33.57
CA VAL A 750 8.18 3.52 34.10
C VAL A 750 7.06 3.21 33.11
N GLU A 751 7.34 3.34 31.81
CA GLU A 751 6.32 3.17 30.77
C GLU A 751 5.92 1.71 30.61
N ALA A 752 6.81 0.75 30.90
CA ALA A 752 6.46 -0.66 30.99
C ALA A 752 5.46 -0.95 32.14
N GLN A 753 5.55 -0.22 33.27
CA GLN A 753 4.59 -0.35 34.37
C GLN A 753 3.21 0.19 33.96
N ASP A 754 3.23 1.28 33.20
CA ASP A 754 2.05 1.95 32.68
C ASP A 754 1.38 1.11 31.56
N TYR A 755 2.18 0.49 30.68
CA TYR A 755 1.77 -0.53 29.71
C TYR A 755 1.15 -1.75 30.38
N PHE A 756 1.84 -2.36 31.36
CA PHE A 756 1.31 -3.47 32.15
C PHE A 756 -0.07 -3.14 32.75
N ALA A 757 -0.23 -1.92 33.30
CA ALA A 757 -1.48 -1.46 33.86
C ALA A 757 -2.58 -1.32 32.80
N VAL A 758 -2.32 -0.67 31.66
CA VAL A 758 -3.29 -0.56 30.57
C VAL A 758 -3.66 -1.95 30.03
N GLN A 759 -2.71 -2.88 29.93
CA GLN A 759 -2.98 -4.28 29.55
C GLN A 759 -3.92 -5.00 30.54
N GLN A 760 -3.83 -4.75 31.86
CA GLN A 760 -4.82 -5.28 32.81
C GLN A 760 -6.23 -4.72 32.53
N LEU A 761 -6.36 -3.42 32.25
CA LEU A 761 -7.65 -2.80 31.91
C LEU A 761 -8.20 -3.34 30.58
N VAL A 762 -7.36 -3.46 29.56
CA VAL A 762 -7.74 -3.92 28.22
C VAL A 762 -8.14 -5.40 28.24
N GLY A 763 -7.42 -6.24 28.99
CA GLY A 763 -7.77 -7.65 29.19
C GLY A 763 -9.09 -7.84 29.97
N GLN A 764 -9.37 -7.01 30.97
CA GLN A 764 -10.58 -7.11 31.80
C GLN A 764 -11.82 -6.43 31.16
N PHE A 765 -11.63 -5.35 30.40
CA PHE A 765 -12.71 -4.45 29.98
C PHE A 765 -12.77 -4.19 28.47
N GLY A 766 -11.73 -4.51 27.71
CA GLY A 766 -11.60 -4.27 26.27
C GLY A 766 -11.17 -2.84 25.90
N TRP A 767 -10.44 -2.72 24.78
CA TRP A 767 -9.98 -1.43 24.25
C TRP A 767 -11.08 -0.37 24.10
N PRO A 768 -12.32 -0.70 23.64
CA PRO A 768 -13.40 0.30 23.55
C PRO A 768 -13.83 0.91 24.90
N LYS A 769 -13.62 0.22 26.03
CA LYS A 769 -13.82 0.82 27.37
C LYS A 769 -12.65 1.71 27.77
N PHE A 770 -11.41 1.31 27.49
CA PHE A 770 -10.25 2.18 27.69
C PHE A 770 -10.41 3.49 26.92
N MET A 771 -10.78 3.42 25.64
CA MET A 771 -11.01 4.61 24.81
C MET A 771 -12.35 5.34 25.08
N LYS A 772 -13.25 4.78 25.91
CA LYS A 772 -14.33 5.56 26.55
C LYS A 772 -13.77 6.42 27.68
N TYR A 773 -12.90 5.87 28.52
CA TYR A 773 -12.28 6.60 29.64
C TYR A 773 -11.41 7.78 29.14
N VAL A 774 -10.58 7.56 28.11
CA VAL A 774 -9.75 8.61 27.48
C VAL A 774 -10.61 9.78 26.98
N ARG A 775 -11.74 9.51 26.31
CA ARG A 775 -12.66 10.58 25.84
C ARG A 775 -13.44 11.28 26.98
N ALA A 776 -13.53 10.69 28.16
CA ALA A 776 -14.35 11.17 29.27
C ALA A 776 -13.59 12.06 30.29
N ILE A 777 -12.31 11.78 30.55
CA ILE A 777 -11.53 12.41 31.63
C ILE A 777 -11.42 13.94 31.53
N ASP A 778 -11.52 14.51 30.33
CA ASP A 778 -11.51 15.96 30.15
C ASP A 778 -12.74 16.68 30.73
N HIS A 779 -13.87 15.98 30.88
CA HIS A 779 -15.12 16.57 31.35
C HIS A 779 -15.73 15.88 32.58
N ASP A 780 -15.33 14.65 32.91
CA ASP A 780 -15.77 13.91 34.09
C ASP A 780 -14.59 13.58 35.02
N ALA A 781 -14.64 14.09 36.26
CA ALA A 781 -13.65 13.82 37.30
C ALA A 781 -13.72 12.38 37.84
N ASN A 782 -14.83 11.67 37.60
CA ASN A 782 -15.05 10.27 37.97
C ASN A 782 -14.91 9.31 36.77
N ALA A 783 -14.42 9.78 35.61
CA ALA A 783 -14.43 9.05 34.34
C ALA A 783 -13.88 7.61 34.42
N PHE A 784 -12.93 7.38 35.34
CA PHE A 784 -12.38 6.05 35.63
C PHE A 784 -13.43 5.12 36.28
N SER A 785 -14.04 5.53 37.40
CA SER A 785 -15.06 4.72 38.07
C SER A 785 -16.32 4.54 37.23
N ASP A 786 -16.70 5.56 36.49
CA ASP A 786 -17.92 5.58 35.67
C ASP A 786 -17.72 4.84 34.32
N THR A 787 -16.51 4.32 34.08
CA THR A 787 -16.17 3.45 32.94
C THR A 787 -15.82 2.03 33.35
N PHE A 788 -15.01 1.85 34.39
CA PHE A 788 -14.51 0.54 34.83
C PHE A 788 -15.34 -0.07 35.97
N GLY A 789 -15.97 0.74 36.82
CA GLY A 789 -16.79 0.29 37.96
C GLY A 789 -16.03 0.20 39.29
N GLU A 790 -14.76 0.63 39.32
CA GLU A 790 -13.91 0.66 40.52
C GLU A 790 -13.13 1.97 40.64
N SER A 791 -12.49 2.23 41.78
CA SER A 791 -11.64 3.43 41.94
C SER A 791 -10.25 3.19 41.37
N PHE A 792 -9.56 4.24 40.89
CA PHE A 792 -8.17 4.13 40.46
C PHE A 792 -7.23 3.60 41.58
N SER A 793 -7.55 3.87 42.85
CA SER A 793 -6.81 3.31 43.99
C SER A 793 -7.01 1.79 44.15
N THR A 794 -8.22 1.30 43.85
CA THR A 794 -8.54 -0.14 43.82
C THR A 794 -7.76 -0.83 42.70
N PHE A 795 -7.80 -0.25 41.51
CA PHE A 795 -7.10 -0.75 40.33
C PHE A 795 -5.56 -0.73 40.50
N SER A 796 -5.00 0.36 41.02
CA SER A 796 -3.55 0.47 41.33
C SER A 796 -3.10 -0.60 42.35
N GLN A 797 -3.93 -0.89 43.35
CA GLN A 797 -3.70 -2.00 44.30
C GLN A 797 -3.81 -3.37 43.62
N HIS A 798 -4.71 -3.55 42.67
CA HIS A 798 -4.81 -4.77 41.86
C HIS A 798 -3.53 -4.99 41.02
N VAL A 799 -3.10 -3.99 40.24
CA VAL A 799 -1.86 -4.04 39.45
C VAL A 799 -0.66 -4.40 40.33
N THR A 800 -0.52 -3.73 41.48
CA THR A 800 0.54 -4.03 42.47
C THR A 800 0.44 -5.45 43.02
N ALA A 801 -0.76 -6.02 43.18
CA ALA A 801 -0.96 -7.38 43.67
C ALA A 801 -0.63 -8.44 42.60
N VAL A 802 -0.87 -8.17 41.31
CA VAL A 802 -0.47 -9.05 40.21
C VAL A 802 1.06 -9.06 40.08
N LEU A 803 1.71 -7.89 39.99
CA LEU A 803 3.18 -7.80 39.93
C LEU A 803 3.85 -8.47 41.15
N LYS A 804 3.25 -8.41 42.35
CA LYS A 804 3.75 -9.12 43.54
C LYS A 804 3.56 -10.63 43.52
N LYS A 805 2.51 -11.13 42.85
CA LYS A 805 2.31 -12.57 42.62
C LYS A 805 3.39 -13.09 41.66
N ASP A 806 3.68 -12.33 40.61
CA ASP A 806 4.58 -12.75 39.54
C ASP A 806 6.05 -12.63 39.99
N ALA A 807 6.42 -11.54 40.67
CA ALA A 807 7.72 -11.36 41.34
C ALA A 807 8.05 -12.39 42.43
N ALA A 808 7.03 -13.12 42.93
CA ALA A 808 7.19 -14.20 43.91
C ALA A 808 7.37 -15.59 43.26
N GLY A 809 7.33 -15.68 41.93
CA GLY A 809 7.69 -16.88 41.19
C GLY A 809 9.18 -17.21 41.30
N THR A 810 9.52 -18.46 41.01
CA THR A 810 10.90 -18.97 41.01
C THR A 810 11.07 -19.97 39.88
N SER A 811 12.19 -19.88 39.13
CA SER A 811 12.50 -20.86 38.09
C SER A 811 12.54 -22.27 38.67
N ARG A 812 11.89 -23.18 37.95
CA ARG A 812 12.01 -24.64 38.11
C ARG A 812 12.62 -25.28 36.86
N GLY A 813 13.16 -24.43 35.98
CA GLY A 813 13.26 -24.71 34.57
C GLY A 813 11.88 -24.81 33.91
N PHE A 814 11.91 -25.04 32.60
CA PHE A 814 10.75 -24.98 31.73
C PHE A 814 10.82 -26.05 30.63
N ASN A 815 9.72 -26.18 29.90
CA ASN A 815 9.59 -27.03 28.74
C ASN A 815 9.49 -26.16 27.48
N VAL A 816 10.21 -26.55 26.43
CA VAL A 816 10.18 -25.93 25.10
C VAL A 816 9.69 -26.96 24.10
N SER A 817 8.57 -26.71 23.44
CA SER A 817 8.11 -27.55 22.33
C SER A 817 8.54 -26.92 21.01
N LEU A 818 9.32 -27.66 20.22
CA LEU A 818 9.83 -27.25 18.91
C LEU A 818 9.27 -28.17 17.83
N ARG A 819 9.06 -27.64 16.63
CA ARG A 819 8.82 -28.40 15.41
C ARG A 819 10.00 -28.23 14.46
N THR A 820 10.44 -29.32 13.85
CA THR A 820 11.30 -29.26 12.66
C THR A 820 10.45 -29.06 11.41
N LEU A 821 10.83 -28.12 10.56
CA LEU A 821 10.16 -27.88 9.27
C LEU A 821 10.62 -28.93 8.23
N PRO A 822 10.09 -28.95 6.99
CA PRO A 822 10.41 -30.01 6.00
C PRO A 822 11.87 -30.02 5.55
N ASN A 823 12.52 -28.86 5.60
CA ASN A 823 13.95 -28.64 5.38
C ASN A 823 14.74 -28.57 6.71
N GLY A 824 14.14 -29.03 7.81
CA GLY A 824 14.65 -28.89 9.17
C GLY A 824 15.94 -29.67 9.44
N PRO A 825 16.71 -29.26 10.46
CA PRO A 825 18.00 -29.84 10.74
C PRO A 825 17.87 -31.11 11.58
N HIS A 826 18.63 -32.16 11.23
CA HIS A 826 18.71 -33.40 12.03
C HIS A 826 19.37 -33.22 13.42
N GLN A 827 19.89 -32.01 13.70
CA GLN A 827 20.46 -31.63 14.98
C GLN A 827 20.18 -30.14 15.29
N ILE A 828 19.88 -29.85 16.56
CA ILE A 828 19.85 -28.51 17.13
C ILE A 828 20.83 -28.45 18.30
N TYR A 829 21.03 -27.27 18.86
CA TYR A 829 21.74 -27.12 20.11
C TYR A 829 20.99 -26.21 21.09
N PHE A 830 21.34 -26.40 22.35
CA PHE A 830 20.92 -25.56 23.47
C PHE A 830 22.18 -24.98 24.12
N ILE A 831 22.10 -23.73 24.56
CA ILE A 831 23.06 -23.06 25.42
C ILE A 831 22.30 -22.59 26.66
N SER A 832 22.76 -22.93 27.86
CA SER A 832 22.11 -22.47 29.09
C SER A 832 22.73 -21.16 29.60
N PRO A 833 22.05 -20.43 30.51
CA PRO A 833 22.57 -19.24 31.20
C PRO A 833 24.00 -19.39 31.74
N SER A 834 24.35 -20.60 32.18
CA SER A 834 25.69 -20.94 32.70
C SER A 834 26.78 -21.14 31.63
N GLY A 835 26.44 -20.97 30.35
CA GLY A 835 27.31 -21.20 29.19
C GLY A 835 27.56 -22.67 28.83
N GLN A 836 26.92 -23.62 29.53
CA GLN A 836 26.91 -25.04 29.15
C GLN A 836 26.19 -25.22 27.81
N ARG A 837 26.75 -26.03 26.91
CA ARG A 837 26.21 -26.27 25.56
C ARG A 837 25.89 -27.74 25.36
N PHE A 838 24.75 -28.01 24.73
CA PHE A 838 24.25 -29.35 24.44
C PHE A 838 23.90 -29.44 22.95
N LEU A 839 24.47 -30.41 22.25
CA LEU A 839 24.03 -30.81 20.93
C LEU A 839 22.96 -31.89 21.08
N VAL A 840 21.83 -31.71 20.40
CA VAL A 840 20.72 -32.67 20.35
C VAL A 840 20.62 -33.20 18.93
N SER A 841 20.65 -34.52 18.75
CA SER A 841 20.61 -35.17 17.43
C SER A 841 19.61 -36.32 17.35
N GLY A 842 19.22 -36.67 16.12
CA GLY A 842 18.16 -37.65 15.83
C GLY A 842 16.81 -37.01 15.50
N LEU A 843 16.80 -35.72 15.16
CA LEU A 843 15.60 -35.03 14.70
C LEU A 843 15.23 -35.49 13.28
N GLU A 844 13.94 -35.69 13.05
CA GLU A 844 13.38 -36.05 11.74
C GLU A 844 12.44 -34.91 11.28
N PRO A 845 12.49 -34.47 10.00
CA PRO A 845 11.67 -33.37 9.49
C PRO A 845 10.15 -33.54 9.73
N ASN A 846 9.44 -32.43 9.88
CA ASN A 846 8.02 -32.37 10.20
C ASN A 846 7.63 -33.10 11.50
N GLN A 847 8.54 -33.23 12.47
CA GLN A 847 8.23 -33.77 13.81
C GLN A 847 8.32 -32.69 14.90
N SER A 848 7.43 -32.83 15.88
CA SER A 848 7.38 -32.02 17.10
C SER A 848 8.08 -32.74 18.27
N TYR A 849 8.83 -31.98 19.07
CA TYR A 849 9.60 -32.48 20.21
C TYR A 849 9.53 -31.51 21.39
N THR A 850 9.27 -32.03 22.59
CA THR A 850 9.31 -31.24 23.83
C THR A 850 10.62 -31.50 24.59
N PHE A 851 11.37 -30.44 24.84
CA PHE A 851 12.62 -30.41 25.58
C PHE A 851 12.41 -29.80 26.96
N ALA A 852 13.18 -30.25 27.94
CA ALA A 852 13.11 -29.77 29.31
C ALA A 852 14.42 -29.07 29.69
N CYS A 853 14.43 -27.74 29.65
CA CYS A 853 15.49 -26.87 30.15
C CYS A 853 15.42 -26.85 31.69
N ASN A 854 16.41 -27.40 32.39
CA ASN A 854 16.39 -27.61 33.84
C ASN A 854 17.09 -26.45 34.58
N ALA A 855 16.63 -26.11 35.79
CA ALA A 855 17.20 -25.02 36.60
C ALA A 855 18.69 -25.22 37.01
N ASP A 856 19.27 -26.41 36.80
CA ASP A 856 20.70 -26.69 36.97
C ASP A 856 21.54 -26.40 35.69
N GLY A 857 20.90 -25.88 34.64
CA GLY A 857 21.51 -25.58 33.36
C GLY A 857 21.59 -26.76 32.39
N THR A 858 20.99 -27.92 32.71
CA THR A 858 20.96 -29.11 31.84
C THR A 858 19.73 -29.19 30.94
N VAL A 859 19.79 -29.99 29.88
CA VAL A 859 18.66 -30.24 28.96
C VAL A 859 18.30 -31.71 28.92
N THR A 860 17.03 -32.02 29.15
CA THR A 860 16.45 -33.35 28.93
C THR A 860 15.67 -33.35 27.61
N ALA A 861 15.85 -34.39 26.78
CA ALA A 861 15.13 -34.58 25.53
C ALA A 861 14.31 -35.89 25.54
N PRO A 862 13.36 -36.10 24.61
CA PRO A 862 12.67 -37.38 24.44
C PRO A 862 13.64 -38.54 24.16
N ASN A 863 13.29 -39.75 24.61
CA ASN A 863 14.13 -40.96 24.53
C ASN A 863 14.53 -41.40 23.09
N SER A 864 13.94 -40.82 22.05
CA SER A 864 14.30 -41.01 20.64
C SER A 864 15.52 -40.17 20.22
N LEU A 865 15.87 -39.13 20.99
CA LEU A 865 16.95 -38.19 20.68
C LEU A 865 18.18 -38.43 21.55
N THR A 866 19.35 -38.06 21.03
CA THR A 866 20.62 -38.11 21.77
C THR A 866 21.04 -36.70 22.19
N VAL A 867 21.27 -36.50 23.49
CA VAL A 867 21.83 -35.23 24.04
C VAL A 867 23.30 -35.43 24.39
N THR A 868 24.17 -34.56 23.88
CA THR A 868 25.62 -34.61 24.10
C THR A 868 26.14 -33.24 24.52
N SER A 869 26.88 -33.13 25.63
CA SER A 869 27.53 -31.87 26.00
C SER A 869 28.71 -31.56 25.08
N VAL A 870 28.84 -30.30 24.64
CA VAL A 870 29.82 -29.86 23.64
C VAL A 870 30.49 -28.54 24.03
N SER A 871 31.64 -28.24 23.44
CA SER A 871 32.37 -26.98 23.67
C SER A 871 32.55 -26.12 22.42
N GLY A 872 32.33 -26.65 21.22
CA GLY A 872 32.67 -25.99 19.95
C GLY A 872 31.73 -24.87 19.47
N ILE A 873 30.60 -24.65 20.14
CA ILE A 873 29.59 -23.65 19.75
C ILE A 873 30.00 -22.29 20.36
N PRO A 874 30.15 -21.20 19.58
CA PRO A 874 30.42 -19.87 20.11
C PRO A 874 29.28 -19.36 21.01
N VAL A 875 29.59 -18.46 21.94
CA VAL A 875 28.59 -17.79 22.78
C VAL A 875 28.81 -16.29 22.62
N ALA A 876 27.78 -15.57 22.18
CA ALA A 876 27.82 -14.13 21.95
C ALA A 876 27.19 -13.35 23.11
N VAL A 877 26.05 -13.85 23.61
CA VAL A 877 25.30 -13.32 24.75
C VAL A 877 25.36 -14.33 25.90
N GLN A 878 25.29 -13.86 27.15
CA GLN A 878 25.25 -14.68 28.36
C GLN A 878 24.21 -14.12 29.33
N GLY A 879 23.45 -15.01 29.97
CA GLY A 879 22.32 -14.67 30.85
C GLY A 879 21.18 -15.66 30.65
N ASP A 880 20.95 -16.02 29.37
CA ASP A 880 19.67 -16.54 28.89
C ASP A 880 19.84 -17.93 28.22
N TRP A 881 18.74 -18.54 27.75
CA TRP A 881 18.75 -19.86 27.09
C TRP A 881 18.67 -19.74 25.56
N PHE A 882 19.76 -20.05 24.85
CA PHE A 882 19.77 -20.01 23.39
C PHE A 882 19.43 -21.37 22.78
N VAL A 883 18.48 -21.40 21.85
CA VAL A 883 18.07 -22.62 21.14
C VAL A 883 18.23 -22.39 19.64
N GLY A 884 19.14 -23.12 19.01
CA GLY A 884 19.58 -22.77 17.66
C GLY A 884 19.98 -23.91 16.75
N SER A 885 20.31 -23.51 15.52
CA SER A 885 20.72 -24.39 14.43
C SER A 885 21.91 -23.80 13.66
N GLY A 886 22.57 -24.63 12.87
CA GLY A 886 23.85 -24.29 12.22
C GLY A 886 25.05 -24.54 13.16
N GLY A 887 25.79 -25.61 12.89
CA GLY A 887 27.03 -25.93 13.62
C GLY A 887 28.26 -25.30 12.96
N SER A 888 29.41 -25.35 13.64
CA SER A 888 30.69 -24.87 13.10
C SER A 888 31.05 -25.56 11.77
N GLY A 889 30.83 -24.87 10.64
CA GLY A 889 31.09 -25.36 9.29
C GLY A 889 29.89 -25.42 8.34
N THR A 890 28.66 -25.11 8.79
CA THR A 890 27.53 -24.90 7.86
C THR A 890 27.68 -23.60 7.06
N SER A 891 27.21 -23.57 5.81
CA SER A 891 27.27 -22.38 4.94
C SER A 891 26.15 -21.36 5.19
N GLN A 892 25.09 -21.77 5.89
CA GLN A 892 24.02 -20.91 6.38
C GLN A 892 24.49 -20.05 7.56
N ASN A 893 23.93 -18.85 7.70
CA ASN A 893 24.10 -18.02 8.89
C ASN A 893 23.49 -18.74 10.11
N ARG A 894 24.14 -18.59 11.27
CA ARG A 894 23.64 -19.15 12.54
C ARG A 894 22.41 -18.34 12.96
N GLN A 895 21.40 -19.03 13.46
CA GLN A 895 20.19 -18.43 14.01
C GLN A 895 19.80 -19.16 15.30
N GLU A 896 19.36 -18.37 16.29
CA GLU A 896 18.98 -18.80 17.63
C GLU A 896 17.66 -18.12 18.02
N PHE A 897 16.81 -18.83 18.76
CA PHE A 897 15.85 -18.20 19.66
C PHE A 897 16.56 -17.86 20.97
N ASP A 898 16.27 -16.69 21.53
CA ASP A 898 16.57 -16.37 22.92
C ASP A 898 15.35 -16.71 23.80
N LEU A 899 15.60 -17.37 24.94
CA LEU A 899 14.58 -17.85 25.87
C LEU A 899 14.93 -17.42 27.30
N VAL A 900 14.07 -16.58 27.87
CA VAL A 900 14.23 -16.02 29.20
C VAL A 900 13.33 -16.79 30.18
N ASP A 901 13.80 -17.05 31.40
CA ASP A 901 13.05 -17.72 32.49
C ASP A 901 13.13 -16.88 33.78
N GLU A 902 12.75 -15.62 33.65
CA GLU A 902 12.75 -14.66 34.76
C GLU A 902 11.53 -14.84 35.65
N PHE A 903 11.76 -14.77 36.96
CA PHE A 903 10.73 -15.05 37.99
C PHE A 903 10.04 -16.42 37.83
N GLY A 904 10.63 -17.36 37.08
CA GLY A 904 10.01 -18.64 36.75
C GLY A 904 8.86 -18.57 35.75
N LEU A 905 8.74 -17.48 35.00
CA LEU A 905 7.79 -17.30 33.91
C LEU A 905 8.57 -17.34 32.59
N PRO A 906 8.64 -18.52 31.93
CA PRO A 906 9.50 -18.70 30.78
C PRO A 906 8.84 -18.20 29.50
N PHE A 907 9.55 -17.39 28.72
CA PHE A 907 9.07 -16.82 27.47
C PHE A 907 10.14 -16.88 26.36
N LEU A 908 9.67 -16.78 25.12
CA LEU A 908 10.50 -16.51 23.95
C LEU A 908 10.67 -15.00 23.86
N ASP A 909 11.91 -14.51 23.86
CA ASP A 909 12.19 -13.09 23.72
C ASP A 909 12.27 -12.72 22.23
N GLU A 910 13.41 -13.06 21.62
CA GLU A 910 13.77 -12.65 20.26
C GLU A 910 14.40 -13.80 19.44
N VAL A 911 14.56 -13.59 18.14
CA VAL A 911 15.44 -14.37 17.27
C VAL A 911 16.68 -13.56 16.93
N ILE A 912 17.85 -14.16 17.18
CA ILE A 912 19.16 -13.59 16.88
C ILE A 912 19.71 -14.21 15.61
N LEU A 913 19.90 -13.37 14.58
CA LEU A 913 20.63 -13.70 13.36
C LEU A 913 22.10 -13.30 13.51
N TYR A 914 23.01 -14.22 13.19
CA TYR A 914 24.44 -13.97 13.24
C TYR A 914 25.09 -13.94 11.86
N ALA A 915 25.93 -12.93 11.64
CA ALA A 915 26.83 -12.88 10.51
C ALA A 915 27.83 -14.04 10.57
N LYS A 916 28.44 -14.36 9.43
CA LYS A 916 29.45 -15.44 9.31
C LYS A 916 30.70 -15.26 10.20
N GLY A 917 30.92 -14.06 10.74
CA GLY A 917 31.96 -13.78 11.74
C GLY A 917 31.58 -14.10 13.19
N GLY A 918 30.31 -14.45 13.47
CA GLY A 918 29.80 -14.71 14.82
C GLY A 918 29.34 -13.48 15.60
N SER A 919 29.39 -12.28 14.99
CA SER A 919 28.69 -11.10 15.49
C SER A 919 27.19 -11.20 15.22
N VAL A 920 26.38 -10.60 16.07
CA VAL A 920 24.96 -10.33 15.77
C VAL A 920 24.89 -9.48 14.49
N GLU A 921 23.95 -9.81 13.62
CA GLU A 921 23.67 -9.17 12.33
C GLU A 921 22.29 -8.52 12.33
N HIS A 922 21.30 -9.19 12.92
CA HIS A 922 19.97 -8.67 13.15
C HIS A 922 19.30 -9.37 14.34
N VAL A 923 18.32 -8.72 14.92
CA VAL A 923 17.50 -9.18 16.04
C VAL A 923 16.05 -8.85 15.70
N TYR A 924 15.14 -9.80 15.87
CA TYR A 924 13.73 -9.63 15.52
C TYR A 924 12.81 -10.59 16.30
N PRO A 925 11.59 -10.19 16.68
CA PRO A 925 10.67 -11.10 17.37
C PRO A 925 10.10 -12.12 16.36
N ALA A 926 10.35 -13.41 16.56
CA ALA A 926 9.83 -14.48 15.68
C ALA A 926 9.74 -15.85 16.36
N THR A 927 8.70 -16.63 16.01
CA THR A 927 8.48 -17.99 16.52
C THR A 927 9.00 -19.09 15.59
N ALA A 928 9.66 -18.75 14.48
CA ALA A 928 10.37 -19.69 13.63
C ALA A 928 11.62 -19.07 13.02
N ILE A 929 12.63 -19.91 12.70
CA ILE A 929 13.86 -19.50 12.02
C ILE A 929 14.02 -20.22 10.66
N PRO A 930 14.40 -19.51 9.58
CA PRO A 930 14.59 -20.07 8.23
C PRO A 930 15.45 -21.33 8.10
N ASN A 931 16.35 -21.57 9.06
CA ASN A 931 17.16 -22.78 9.15
C ASN A 931 16.33 -24.04 9.46
N GLY A 932 15.02 -23.92 9.63
CA GLY A 932 14.06 -25.03 9.57
C GLY A 932 13.58 -25.54 10.93
N ILE A 933 13.48 -24.67 11.93
CA ILE A 933 12.78 -24.97 13.19
C ILE A 933 11.79 -23.86 13.55
N GLU A 934 10.67 -24.27 14.13
CA GLU A 934 9.63 -23.44 14.74
C GLU A 934 9.53 -23.79 16.23
N MET A 935 9.16 -22.82 17.05
CA MET A 935 8.79 -23.01 18.44
C MET A 935 7.26 -22.96 18.60
N ILE A 936 6.69 -24.03 19.13
CA ILE A 936 5.24 -24.22 19.30
C ILE A 936 4.76 -23.62 20.63
N SER A 937 5.56 -23.77 21.69
CA SER A 937 5.31 -23.23 23.02
C SER A 937 6.56 -23.22 23.91
N VAL A 938 6.57 -22.27 24.84
CA VAL A 938 7.40 -22.27 26.05
C VAL A 938 6.45 -22.37 27.24
N ALA A 939 6.75 -23.21 28.24
CA ALA A 939 5.85 -23.46 29.37
C ALA A 939 6.58 -23.87 30.66
N GLN A 940 6.10 -23.42 31.82
CA GLN A 940 6.63 -23.82 33.14
C GLN A 940 6.48 -25.35 33.38
N LYS A 941 7.33 -25.89 34.26
CA LYS A 941 7.30 -27.30 34.74
C LYS A 941 6.45 -27.53 35.99
#